data_AF-A0A931DQ80-F1
#
_entry.id   AF-A0A931DQ80-F1
#
_cell.length_a   1.000
_cell.length_b   1.000
_cell.length_c   1.000
_cell.angle_alpha   90.00
_cell.angle_beta   90.00
_cell.angle_gamma   90.00
#
_symmetry.space_group_name_H-M   'P 1'
#
loop_
_entity.id
_entity.type
_entity.pdbx_description
1 polymer ?
#
loop_
_entity_poly.entity_id
_entity_poly.type
_entity_poly.pdbx_seq_one_letter_code
_entity_poly.pdbx_strand_id
1 'polypeptide(L)'
;MDSPSRRTVLRSAASVAFLAGTTALVSREAAQAAPVTLTARWIWPGAGAANQWAAFRRTLTLPAAPSSARTRIAADSKYWLYVNGELVVFEGGLKRGPNPDDTYVDELDLAPHLKAGDNTIAVLAWHFGKHGFSHKDSGRAGLLFQSDIVTGGTTTTLVSDAGWKAVVHPGYGADGSGDQPNYRLPESNIHYDARNATAMAGWETPRYDDGAWRAATDVAAAGAAPWNALVPRPIPFFRISGLRDYANADSLPAAGGRTIDAKLPSNLQITPYLKVDAPAGAVIEIQTDHYQDGGEKNLRATYITTGGVQEFESLGWLSGTSVSYRIPSGVKILALKYRESGYDTDFAGSFSSNDAFFNVLWGKAARTMYLNMRDTYFDCPTRERAQWWGDVVNQLKEGFYTFDPRSHDLGRKAISELAGWQKPDGVMYSPVPAGNWVNELPPQTLASVWAFGTFHAYTGDAATVSATYPQVKKYLNLWSFDSDGLIRHRAGGWDWADWGGNIDARILDNAWYYLALESAITLARLAGASGDVATWQERRERVKANFDRVLWNSARKEYRSPGYTGDTDDRGNALAVVAGLADPANHPAITSVLRTHLNASPYMEFYVLEGLYLMGAVHVAETRMRTRYASQVADPGYTLWEVWDKNGGTDNHAWNGGPLYVLSAYGAGVRPTTPGWKTYDVVPWTGSFTKIDTLTPTVRGDIGVRIDRGEDTVALKVASPRGTTARVGVPVYRGSRPVIKANGRTVYKRGRFIGRFSGLAFAGADAEHVYFTAGPGTWTFTATGVGRLGNIAAGRRVTGNSSEESGNRGLAQLTDSLVTAVGTAKGFSSRPFPSPDASAAPVWVEIDLGGDSDIDGVTLFPRTDITAAGGGTPGFPVDFTISTRKDGAAGYTVARTVTGEADPGEESRTYDFAKTTARYVRVQATRLGKPASDEPERFRLQLTELEVHPARITVTGNDSLENSDWGISRLIDGITTSVPGAKGYTSNLYRDPDIAGSPIWVEIDLGADRTVGAVTLHPRTDITTADGGSPGFPVDFTIRTREDGADGYTTVHTATGHPNPGGSAKRYTFDQTRARYVRLQVTRLGPPAKDEPSYYRLQLAEMELR
;
A
#
# COMPACT_ATOMS: atom_id res chain seq x y z
N MET A 1 25.90 -30.78 23.95
CA MET A 1 24.95 -30.02 24.78
C MET A 1 24.46 -28.88 23.91
N ASP A 2 23.37 -29.16 23.20
CA ASP A 2 22.98 -28.45 21.98
C ASP A 2 22.23 -27.15 22.29
N SER A 3 22.68 -26.06 21.67
CA SER A 3 22.04 -24.75 21.72
C SER A 3 20.81 -24.73 20.78
N PRO A 4 19.66 -24.17 21.19
CA PRO A 4 18.47 -24.14 20.35
C PRO A 4 18.63 -23.12 19.21
N SER A 5 18.26 -23.53 18.00
CA SER A 5 18.28 -22.72 16.77
C SER A 5 17.20 -21.62 16.78
N ARG A 6 17.39 -20.62 15.91
CA ARG A 6 16.66 -19.34 15.70
C ARG A 6 15.11 -19.40 15.54
N ARG A 7 14.40 -20.46 15.94
CA ARG A 7 12.96 -20.66 15.65
C ARG A 7 12.03 -20.87 16.85
N THR A 8 12.50 -20.90 18.10
CA THR A 8 11.59 -21.14 19.24
C THR A 8 10.83 -19.90 19.72
N VAL A 9 11.25 -18.67 19.38
CA VAL A 9 10.55 -17.45 19.83
C VAL A 9 9.41 -17.01 18.88
N LEU A 10 9.34 -17.54 17.66
CA LEU A 10 8.26 -17.27 16.70
C LEU A 10 7.16 -18.36 16.68
N ARG A 11 7.25 -19.41 17.51
CA ARG A 11 6.24 -20.51 17.55
C ARG A 11 5.81 -21.02 18.93
N SER A 12 6.15 -20.36 20.04
CA SER A 12 5.79 -20.86 21.39
C SER A 12 4.85 -19.95 22.21
N ALA A 13 3.95 -19.19 21.56
CA ALA A 13 2.84 -18.53 22.25
C ALA A 13 1.46 -19.18 21.99
N ALA A 14 1.41 -20.36 21.35
CA ALA A 14 0.15 -21.00 20.94
C ALA A 14 -0.06 -22.43 21.49
N SER A 15 0.62 -22.86 22.55
CA SER A 15 0.33 -24.15 23.18
C SER A 15 0.55 -24.10 24.70
N VAL A 16 -0.50 -24.47 25.45
CA VAL A 16 -0.63 -24.52 26.91
C VAL A 16 -0.96 -23.19 27.61
N ALA A 17 -2.24 -22.81 27.54
CA ALA A 17 -2.98 -22.19 28.64
C ALA A 17 -4.48 -22.45 28.45
N PHE A 18 -4.89 -23.73 28.46
CA PHE A 18 -6.26 -24.12 28.77
C PHE A 18 -6.28 -24.54 30.23
N LEU A 19 -6.58 -23.61 31.13
CA LEU A 19 -7.06 -23.93 32.46
C LEU A 19 -8.27 -23.04 32.74
N ALA A 20 -9.40 -23.74 32.82
CA ALA A 20 -10.75 -23.34 33.14
C ALA A 20 -10.92 -21.92 33.70
N GLY A 21 -11.55 -21.07 32.89
CA GLY A 21 -12.14 -19.82 33.31
C GLY A 21 -13.40 -19.59 32.48
N THR A 22 -14.48 -20.31 32.82
CA THR A 22 -15.83 -20.02 32.34
C THR A 22 -16.25 -18.64 32.84
N THR A 23 -15.95 -17.62 32.05
CA THR A 23 -16.68 -16.36 32.09
C THR A 23 -17.33 -16.23 30.73
N ALA A 24 -18.67 -16.34 30.71
CA ALA A 24 -19.50 -16.13 29.56
C ALA A 24 -19.31 -14.69 29.09
N LEU A 25 -18.34 -14.47 28.19
CA LEU A 25 -18.32 -13.30 27.33
C LEU A 25 -19.50 -13.49 26.38
N VAL A 26 -20.50 -12.62 26.53
CA VAL A 26 -21.60 -12.49 25.60
C VAL A 26 -20.98 -12.08 24.26
N SER A 27 -20.70 -13.07 23.42
CA SER A 27 -20.44 -12.90 22.01
C SER A 27 -21.64 -12.18 21.43
N ARG A 28 -21.46 -10.98 20.87
CA ARG A 28 -22.35 -10.55 19.80
C ARG A 28 -22.11 -11.55 18.67
N GLU A 29 -22.96 -12.57 18.60
CA GLU A 29 -23.05 -13.46 17.44
C GLU A 29 -23.35 -12.56 16.24
N ALA A 30 -22.36 -12.31 15.40
CA ALA A 30 -22.63 -11.85 14.04
C ALA A 30 -23.02 -13.09 13.22
N ALA A 31 -24.20 -13.64 13.55
CA ALA A 31 -24.92 -14.48 12.62
C ALA A 31 -25.22 -13.64 11.36
N GLN A 32 -25.14 -14.26 10.18
CA GLN A 32 -25.68 -13.65 8.97
C GLN A 32 -27.08 -13.13 9.28
N ALA A 33 -27.34 -11.85 8.99
CA ALA A 33 -28.60 -11.22 9.36
C ALA A 33 -29.76 -12.09 8.86
N ALA A 34 -30.59 -12.58 9.78
CA ALA A 34 -31.66 -13.50 9.45
C ALA A 34 -32.57 -12.85 8.40
N PRO A 35 -33.09 -13.63 7.43
CA PRO A 35 -34.05 -13.10 6.49
C PRO A 35 -35.22 -12.42 7.19
N VAL A 36 -35.67 -11.30 6.63
CA VAL A 36 -36.79 -10.53 7.15
C VAL A 36 -38.08 -11.03 6.50
N THR A 37 -39.07 -11.37 7.33
CA THR A 37 -40.42 -11.69 6.87
C THR A 37 -41.22 -10.39 6.75
N LEU A 38 -41.75 -10.12 5.56
CA LEU A 38 -42.60 -8.97 5.26
C LEU A 38 -43.96 -9.44 4.75
N THR A 39 -44.99 -8.61 4.91
CA THR A 39 -46.34 -8.85 4.37
C THR A 39 -46.60 -8.09 3.08
N ALA A 40 -45.68 -7.20 2.69
CA ALA A 40 -45.73 -6.45 1.44
C ALA A 40 -45.67 -7.34 0.19
N ARG A 41 -46.13 -6.76 -0.93
CA ARG A 41 -46.16 -7.36 -2.26
C ARG A 41 -45.11 -6.68 -3.13
N TRP A 42 -44.39 -7.47 -3.93
CA TRP A 42 -43.61 -6.94 -5.03
C TRP A 42 -44.55 -6.34 -6.06
N ILE A 43 -44.34 -5.09 -6.43
CA ILE A 43 -45.19 -4.36 -7.37
C ILE A 43 -44.39 -3.79 -8.54
N TRP A 44 -45.02 -3.70 -9.72
CA TRP A 44 -44.43 -3.07 -10.90
C TRP A 44 -45.49 -2.58 -11.90
N PRO A 45 -45.23 -1.54 -12.72
CA PRO A 45 -46.11 -1.21 -13.85
C PRO A 45 -45.86 -2.16 -15.04
N GLY A 46 -46.72 -3.17 -15.20
CA GLY A 46 -46.66 -4.11 -16.33
C GLY A 46 -45.61 -5.22 -16.15
N ALA A 47 -45.03 -5.71 -17.24
CA ALA A 47 -44.18 -6.90 -17.24
C ALA A 47 -42.73 -6.67 -16.76
N GLY A 48 -42.22 -5.43 -16.81
CA GLY A 48 -40.82 -5.11 -16.50
C GLY A 48 -39.88 -5.38 -17.68
N ALA A 49 -39.53 -4.35 -18.45
CA ALA A 49 -38.56 -4.47 -19.55
C ALA A 49 -37.13 -4.15 -19.08
N ALA A 50 -36.12 -4.60 -19.82
CA ALA A 50 -34.73 -4.19 -19.58
C ALA A 50 -34.56 -2.68 -19.74
N ASN A 51 -33.67 -2.09 -18.93
CA ASN A 51 -33.45 -0.65 -18.82
C ASN A 51 -34.73 0.17 -18.59
N GLN A 52 -35.67 -0.34 -17.79
CA GLN A 52 -36.94 0.34 -17.53
C GLN A 52 -36.88 1.13 -16.22
N TRP A 53 -37.28 2.40 -16.30
CA TRP A 53 -37.49 3.25 -15.14
C TRP A 53 -38.99 3.35 -14.84
N ALA A 54 -39.36 3.21 -13.59
CA ALA A 54 -40.74 3.26 -13.13
C ALA A 54 -40.89 4.18 -11.92
N ALA A 55 -41.96 4.97 -11.91
CA ALA A 55 -42.31 5.84 -10.80
C ALA A 55 -43.49 5.24 -10.02
N PHE A 56 -43.41 5.28 -8.70
CA PHE A 56 -44.40 4.75 -7.77
C PHE A 56 -44.81 5.83 -6.79
N ARG A 57 -46.10 5.93 -6.47
CA ARG A 57 -46.63 6.91 -5.51
C ARG A 57 -47.65 6.28 -4.57
N ARG A 58 -47.61 6.73 -3.32
CA ARG A 58 -48.59 6.42 -2.29
C ARG A 58 -48.78 7.59 -1.36
N THR A 59 -50.04 7.91 -1.08
CA THR A 59 -50.41 8.89 -0.06
C THR A 59 -50.95 8.20 1.18
N LEU A 60 -50.71 8.79 2.34
CA LEU A 60 -51.26 8.36 3.61
C LEU A 60 -51.49 9.56 4.52
N THR A 61 -52.50 9.48 5.39
CA THR A 61 -52.80 10.51 6.39
C THR A 61 -52.44 9.96 7.77
N LEU A 62 -51.61 10.69 8.51
CA LEU A 62 -51.19 10.30 9.85
C LEU A 62 -51.88 11.17 10.92
N PRO A 63 -52.36 10.60 12.03
CA PRO A 63 -53.05 11.36 13.07
C PRO A 63 -52.11 12.29 13.87
N ALA A 64 -50.81 12.00 13.86
CA ALA A 64 -49.75 12.80 14.48
C ALA A 64 -48.43 12.56 13.74
N ALA A 65 -47.41 13.38 13.99
CA ALA A 65 -46.06 13.08 13.52
C ALA A 65 -45.58 11.75 14.17
N PRO A 66 -45.00 10.83 13.38
CA PRO A 66 -44.58 9.54 13.92
C PRO A 66 -43.33 9.65 14.78
N SER A 67 -43.24 8.82 15.82
CA SER A 67 -42.03 8.68 16.63
C SER A 67 -41.02 7.70 16.03
N SER A 68 -41.47 6.82 15.13
CA SER A 68 -40.63 5.93 14.32
C SER A 68 -41.41 5.47 13.09
N ALA A 69 -40.73 5.24 11.97
CA ALA A 69 -41.25 4.67 10.75
C ALA A 69 -40.20 3.73 10.13
N ARG A 70 -40.04 2.56 10.74
CA ARG A 70 -39.04 1.56 10.34
C ARG A 70 -39.41 0.97 8.98
N THR A 71 -38.73 1.45 7.96
CA THR A 71 -38.99 1.16 6.55
C THR A 71 -38.00 0.15 6.01
N ARG A 72 -38.52 -0.88 5.33
CA ARG A 72 -37.77 -1.88 4.58
C ARG A 72 -38.15 -1.73 3.11
N ILE A 73 -37.15 -1.57 2.25
CA ILE A 73 -37.35 -1.35 0.82
C ILE A 73 -36.35 -2.17 0.01
N ALA A 74 -36.83 -2.82 -1.05
CA ALA A 74 -36.01 -3.53 -2.01
C ALA A 74 -36.50 -3.22 -3.42
N ALA A 75 -35.58 -3.15 -4.37
CA ALA A 75 -35.90 -2.99 -5.78
C ALA A 75 -35.03 -3.92 -6.60
N ASP A 76 -35.58 -4.40 -7.71
CA ASP A 76 -34.80 -4.97 -8.78
C ASP A 76 -34.73 -3.95 -9.93
N SER A 77 -33.70 -3.09 -10.02
CA SER A 77 -32.35 -3.26 -9.44
C SER A 77 -31.90 -2.11 -8.52
N LYS A 78 -32.35 -0.88 -8.77
CA LYS A 78 -31.99 0.33 -7.99
C LYS A 78 -33.20 1.21 -7.74
N TYR A 79 -33.17 2.07 -6.71
CA TYR A 79 -34.24 3.03 -6.45
C TYR A 79 -33.75 4.39 -5.91
N TRP A 80 -34.61 5.41 -6.01
CA TRP A 80 -34.50 6.72 -5.35
C TRP A 80 -35.80 6.99 -4.61
N LEU A 81 -35.71 7.31 -3.31
CA LEU A 81 -36.87 7.45 -2.43
C LEU A 81 -37.10 8.91 -2.05
N TYR A 82 -38.31 9.38 -2.28
CA TYR A 82 -38.77 10.71 -1.94
C TYR A 82 -39.90 10.64 -0.91
N VAL A 83 -39.86 11.52 0.09
CA VAL A 83 -40.94 11.69 1.07
C VAL A 83 -41.33 13.16 1.08
N ASN A 84 -42.59 13.46 0.79
CA ASN A 84 -43.11 14.82 0.71
C ASN A 84 -42.33 15.74 -0.25
N GLY A 85 -41.73 15.18 -1.31
CA GLY A 85 -40.88 15.88 -2.28
C GLY A 85 -39.41 16.01 -1.88
N GLU A 86 -39.03 15.63 -0.65
CA GLU A 86 -37.64 15.55 -0.21
C GLU A 86 -37.00 14.24 -0.66
N LEU A 87 -35.82 14.28 -1.29
CA LEU A 87 -35.05 13.10 -1.64
C LEU A 87 -34.34 12.54 -0.40
N VAL A 88 -34.85 11.42 0.13
CA VAL A 88 -34.37 10.78 1.36
C VAL A 88 -33.26 9.78 1.07
N VAL A 89 -33.38 9.01 -0.03
CA VAL A 89 -32.34 8.06 -0.45
C VAL A 89 -31.93 8.37 -1.88
N PHE A 90 -30.69 8.83 -2.03
CA PHE A 90 -30.02 9.02 -3.32
C PHE A 90 -29.31 7.71 -3.70
N GLU A 91 -29.96 6.88 -4.53
CA GLU A 91 -29.55 5.52 -4.93
C GLU A 91 -29.53 4.50 -3.78
N GLY A 92 -30.59 3.70 -3.68
CA GLY A 92 -30.69 2.50 -2.86
C GLY A 92 -30.77 1.22 -3.68
N GLY A 93 -30.74 0.07 -2.99
CA GLY A 93 -30.62 -1.25 -3.59
C GLY A 93 -29.17 -1.65 -3.84
N LEU A 94 -28.80 -2.87 -3.46
CA LEU A 94 -27.52 -3.48 -3.78
C LEU A 94 -27.65 -4.34 -5.04
N LYS A 95 -26.56 -4.44 -5.81
CA LYS A 95 -26.52 -5.36 -6.96
C LYS A 95 -26.63 -6.82 -6.50
N ARG A 96 -27.80 -7.42 -6.74
CA ARG A 96 -28.19 -8.81 -6.38
C ARG A 96 -28.03 -9.11 -4.88
N GLY A 97 -28.34 -10.32 -4.42
CA GLY A 97 -28.32 -10.72 -3.01
C GLY A 97 -27.16 -11.64 -2.60
N PRO A 98 -27.19 -12.17 -1.36
CA PRO A 98 -26.09 -12.89 -0.73
C PRO A 98 -25.77 -14.25 -1.35
N ASN A 99 -26.67 -14.76 -2.20
CA ASN A 99 -26.53 -15.94 -3.01
C ASN A 99 -27.22 -15.69 -4.37
N PRO A 100 -27.17 -16.63 -5.32
CA PRO A 100 -27.72 -16.40 -6.65
C PRO A 100 -29.22 -16.12 -6.69
N ASP A 101 -29.98 -16.40 -5.63
CA ASP A 101 -31.44 -16.49 -5.64
C ASP A 101 -32.13 -15.50 -4.68
N ASP A 102 -31.50 -15.16 -3.56
CA ASP A 102 -32.01 -14.22 -2.55
C ASP A 102 -31.74 -12.75 -2.88
N THR A 103 -32.37 -11.84 -2.13
CA THR A 103 -32.36 -10.39 -2.41
C THR A 103 -32.00 -9.58 -1.17
N TYR A 104 -31.18 -8.54 -1.33
CA TYR A 104 -30.93 -7.59 -0.23
C TYR A 104 -32.10 -6.62 -0.05
N VAL A 105 -32.40 -6.27 1.20
CA VAL A 105 -33.39 -5.26 1.58
C VAL A 105 -32.72 -4.15 2.38
N ASP A 106 -32.92 -2.90 1.97
CA ASP A 106 -32.47 -1.74 2.71
C ASP A 106 -33.41 -1.45 3.88
N GLU A 107 -32.87 -0.94 4.99
CA GLU A 107 -33.65 -0.55 6.17
C GLU A 107 -33.28 0.86 6.64
N LEU A 108 -34.28 1.70 6.90
CA LEU A 108 -34.13 3.08 7.37
C LEU A 108 -35.34 3.56 8.16
N ASP A 109 -35.19 4.63 8.96
CA ASP A 109 -36.31 5.28 9.65
C ASP A 109 -36.78 6.52 8.87
N LEU A 110 -38.04 6.51 8.41
CA LEU A 110 -38.65 7.63 7.68
C LEU A 110 -39.35 8.65 8.58
N ALA A 111 -39.42 8.43 9.90
CA ALA A 111 -40.14 9.34 10.80
C ALA A 111 -39.70 10.80 10.70
N PRO A 112 -38.40 11.13 10.55
CA PRO A 112 -37.95 12.52 10.40
C PRO A 112 -38.52 13.25 9.18
N HIS A 113 -38.99 12.52 8.17
CA HIS A 113 -39.49 13.07 6.89
C HIS A 113 -41.03 13.04 6.80
N LEU A 114 -41.68 12.41 7.77
CA LEU A 114 -43.13 12.29 7.86
C LEU A 114 -43.71 13.33 8.85
N LYS A 115 -44.95 13.74 8.61
CA LYS A 115 -45.65 14.76 9.42
C LYS A 115 -47.06 14.33 9.80
N ALA A 116 -47.68 15.02 10.75
CA ALA A 116 -49.12 14.91 10.97
C ALA A 116 -49.89 15.36 9.71
N GLY A 117 -51.03 14.72 9.43
CA GLY A 117 -51.83 14.96 8.23
C GLY A 117 -51.28 14.20 7.01
N ASP A 118 -51.44 14.79 5.83
CA ASP A 118 -51.15 14.12 4.57
C ASP A 118 -49.64 14.04 4.29
N ASN A 119 -49.23 12.83 3.90
CA ASN A 119 -47.89 12.51 3.47
C ASN A 119 -47.93 11.84 2.10
N THR A 120 -46.88 12.06 1.32
CA THR A 120 -46.65 11.42 0.03
C THR A 120 -45.33 10.68 0.06
N ILE A 121 -45.34 9.42 -0.33
CA ILE A 121 -44.14 8.61 -0.56
C ILE A 121 -44.06 8.35 -2.05
N ALA A 122 -42.91 8.66 -2.65
CA ALA A 122 -42.65 8.50 -4.06
C ALA A 122 -41.33 7.73 -4.26
N VAL A 123 -41.31 6.78 -5.20
CA VAL A 123 -40.12 5.97 -5.48
C VAL A 123 -39.88 5.94 -6.98
N LEU A 124 -38.68 6.29 -7.42
CA LEU A 124 -38.21 6.04 -8.77
C LEU A 124 -37.37 4.76 -8.73
N ALA A 125 -37.73 3.74 -9.49
CA ALA A 125 -36.98 2.49 -9.58
C ALA A 125 -36.41 2.29 -10.98
N TRP A 126 -35.20 1.77 -11.07
CA TRP A 126 -34.54 1.38 -12.31
C TRP A 126 -34.30 -0.13 -12.33
N HIS A 127 -34.96 -0.82 -13.24
CA HIS A 127 -34.69 -2.23 -13.52
C HIS A 127 -33.66 -2.34 -14.64
N PHE A 128 -32.50 -2.92 -14.34
CA PHE A 128 -31.46 -3.13 -15.35
C PHE A 128 -31.94 -4.16 -16.39
N GLY A 129 -32.48 -5.30 -15.95
CA GLY A 129 -32.93 -6.40 -16.81
C GLY A 129 -31.81 -6.98 -17.68
N LYS A 130 -30.57 -6.94 -17.18
CA LYS A 130 -29.36 -7.40 -17.88
C LYS A 130 -28.38 -8.06 -16.90
N HIS A 131 -27.82 -9.21 -17.29
CA HIS A 131 -26.70 -9.83 -16.57
C HIS A 131 -25.39 -9.04 -16.74
N GLY A 132 -24.48 -9.16 -15.78
CA GLY A 132 -23.11 -8.67 -15.90
C GLY A 132 -22.17 -9.36 -14.90
N PHE A 133 -20.93 -8.90 -14.83
CA PHE A 133 -19.90 -9.45 -13.93
C PHE A 133 -20.06 -8.96 -12.49
N SER A 134 -21.02 -8.06 -12.24
CA SER A 134 -21.36 -7.51 -10.92
C SER A 134 -22.84 -7.65 -10.55
N HIS A 135 -23.63 -8.34 -11.38
CA HIS A 135 -25.06 -8.49 -11.16
C HIS A 135 -25.63 -9.69 -11.93
N LYS A 136 -26.47 -10.47 -11.25
CA LYS A 136 -27.36 -11.46 -11.88
C LYS A 136 -28.76 -10.91 -11.89
N ASP A 137 -29.27 -10.61 -13.09
CA ASP A 137 -30.69 -10.27 -13.29
C ASP A 137 -31.60 -11.37 -12.74
N SER A 138 -32.67 -10.99 -12.02
CA SER A 138 -33.66 -11.92 -11.51
C SER A 138 -34.67 -12.38 -12.56
N GLY A 139 -34.70 -11.69 -13.71
CA GLY A 139 -35.65 -11.92 -14.80
C GLY A 139 -37.01 -11.25 -14.58
N ARG A 140 -37.21 -10.53 -13.47
CA ARG A 140 -38.45 -9.78 -13.19
C ARG A 140 -38.13 -8.44 -12.52
N ALA A 141 -38.78 -7.38 -12.98
CA ALA A 141 -38.75 -6.08 -12.30
C ALA A 141 -39.68 -6.07 -11.08
N GLY A 142 -39.30 -5.34 -10.04
CA GLY A 142 -40.13 -5.23 -8.85
C GLY A 142 -39.65 -4.16 -7.87
N LEU A 143 -40.61 -3.57 -7.16
CA LEU A 143 -40.41 -2.76 -5.96
C LEU A 143 -41.14 -3.40 -4.78
N LEU A 144 -40.47 -3.52 -3.65
CA LEU A 144 -41.03 -3.96 -2.38
C LEU A 144 -40.84 -2.85 -1.35
N PHE A 145 -41.89 -2.49 -0.62
CA PHE A 145 -41.86 -1.45 0.40
C PHE A 145 -42.72 -1.86 1.60
N GLN A 146 -42.19 -1.78 2.81
CA GLN A 146 -42.97 -1.89 4.04
C GLN A 146 -42.46 -0.92 5.09
N SER A 147 -43.34 -0.10 5.68
CA SER A 147 -42.99 0.79 6.78
C SER A 147 -43.91 0.56 7.97
N ASP A 148 -43.32 0.21 9.12
CA ASP A 148 -44.02 0.11 10.41
C ASP A 148 -43.96 1.49 11.11
N ILE A 149 -45.07 2.24 11.03
CA ILE A 149 -45.17 3.65 11.46
C ILE A 149 -45.83 3.73 12.84
N VAL A 150 -45.15 4.30 13.82
CA VAL A 150 -45.65 4.46 15.19
C VAL A 150 -46.10 5.91 15.42
N THR A 151 -47.40 6.10 15.67
CA THR A 151 -48.00 7.40 16.04
C THR A 151 -48.77 7.27 17.34
N GLY A 152 -48.45 8.05 18.37
CA GLY A 152 -49.19 8.06 19.63
C GLY A 152 -49.30 6.69 20.32
N GLY A 153 -48.32 5.81 20.13
CA GLY A 153 -48.31 4.45 20.68
C GLY A 153 -49.01 3.39 19.83
N THR A 154 -49.60 3.75 18.69
CA THR A 154 -50.20 2.81 17.72
C THR A 154 -49.26 2.59 16.53
N THR A 155 -49.05 1.33 16.14
CA THR A 155 -48.29 0.97 14.94
C THR A 155 -49.22 0.74 13.75
N THR A 156 -49.01 1.47 12.66
CA THR A 156 -49.65 1.28 11.36
C THR A 156 -48.62 0.77 10.37
N THR A 157 -48.87 -0.36 9.73
CA THR A 157 -47.97 -0.91 8.70
C THR A 157 -48.45 -0.50 7.31
N LEU A 158 -47.67 0.34 6.62
CA LEU A 158 -47.85 0.63 5.21
C LEU A 158 -47.10 -0.41 4.37
N VAL A 159 -47.77 -1.04 3.41
CA VAL A 159 -47.18 -2.04 2.51
C VAL A 159 -47.26 -1.60 1.05
N SER A 160 -46.35 -2.08 0.20
CA SER A 160 -46.51 -2.09 -1.25
C SER A 160 -47.54 -3.15 -1.64
N ASP A 161 -48.55 -2.74 -2.39
CA ASP A 161 -49.68 -3.54 -2.86
C ASP A 161 -50.38 -2.80 -4.02
N ALA A 162 -51.56 -3.27 -4.44
CA ALA A 162 -52.36 -2.62 -5.47
C ALA A 162 -52.91 -1.23 -5.06
N GLY A 163 -52.73 -0.79 -3.81
CA GLY A 163 -53.03 0.56 -3.37
C GLY A 163 -51.98 1.59 -3.80
N TRP A 164 -50.80 1.16 -4.20
CA TRP A 164 -49.81 2.04 -4.82
C TRP A 164 -50.20 2.35 -6.26
N LYS A 165 -49.90 3.57 -6.72
CA LYS A 165 -49.99 3.92 -8.13
C LYS A 165 -48.61 3.81 -8.76
N ALA A 166 -48.55 3.34 -10.00
CA ALA A 166 -47.30 3.18 -10.72
C ALA A 166 -47.43 3.50 -12.20
N VAL A 167 -46.34 3.97 -12.80
CA VAL A 167 -46.24 4.24 -14.23
C VAL A 167 -44.80 4.04 -14.69
N VAL A 168 -44.62 3.57 -15.92
CA VAL A 168 -43.29 3.59 -16.58
C VAL A 168 -42.93 5.05 -16.82
N HIS A 169 -41.78 5.49 -16.33
CA HIS A 169 -41.39 6.90 -16.39
C HIS A 169 -41.14 7.31 -17.86
N PRO A 170 -41.96 8.19 -18.46
CA PRO A 170 -41.98 8.44 -19.90
C PRO A 170 -40.73 9.19 -20.39
N GLY A 171 -40.01 9.86 -19.48
CA GLY A 171 -38.74 10.52 -19.80
C GLY A 171 -37.58 9.57 -20.06
N TYR A 172 -37.56 8.38 -19.45
CA TYR A 172 -36.45 7.45 -19.66
C TYR A 172 -36.77 6.49 -20.81
N GLY A 173 -35.81 6.31 -21.71
CA GLY A 173 -35.94 5.41 -22.86
C GLY A 173 -34.66 4.63 -23.14
N ALA A 174 -34.74 3.75 -24.13
CA ALA A 174 -33.55 3.08 -24.65
C ALA A 174 -32.74 4.06 -25.51
N ASP A 175 -31.43 4.19 -25.25
CA ASP A 175 -30.54 4.89 -26.16
C ASP A 175 -30.21 3.99 -27.35
N GLY A 176 -30.90 4.16 -28.48
CA GLY A 176 -30.57 3.47 -29.72
C GLY A 176 -29.37 4.07 -30.46
N SER A 177 -28.83 5.20 -29.99
CA SER A 177 -27.73 5.89 -30.66
C SER A 177 -26.36 5.44 -30.12
N GLY A 178 -25.31 5.57 -30.93
CA GLY A 178 -23.91 5.33 -30.55
C GLY A 178 -23.60 3.96 -29.92
N ASP A 179 -22.45 3.87 -29.24
CA ASP A 179 -21.98 2.60 -28.68
C ASP A 179 -22.67 2.25 -27.35
N GLN A 180 -23.00 0.98 -27.20
CA GLN A 180 -23.58 0.43 -25.97
C GLN A 180 -22.47 0.01 -24.99
N PRO A 181 -22.73 0.05 -23.68
CA PRO A 181 -21.79 -0.46 -22.69
C PRO A 181 -21.50 -1.94 -22.93
N ASN A 182 -20.26 -2.34 -22.68
CA ASN A 182 -19.83 -3.72 -22.88
C ASN A 182 -20.66 -4.73 -22.05
N TYR A 183 -20.60 -6.01 -22.41
CA TYR A 183 -21.46 -7.06 -21.84
C TYR A 183 -21.19 -7.36 -20.35
N ARG A 184 -20.06 -6.91 -19.79
CA ARG A 184 -19.71 -7.10 -18.38
C ARG A 184 -20.48 -6.14 -17.46
N LEU A 185 -20.88 -4.98 -17.98
CA LEU A 185 -21.67 -4.00 -17.23
C LEU A 185 -23.17 -4.35 -17.28
N PRO A 186 -23.85 -4.54 -16.14
CA PRO A 186 -25.30 -4.75 -16.11
C PRO A 186 -26.08 -3.46 -16.38
N GLU A 187 -25.49 -2.29 -16.10
CA GLU A 187 -26.11 -1.00 -16.37
C GLU A 187 -26.18 -0.70 -17.87
N SER A 188 -27.19 0.08 -18.26
CA SER A 188 -27.34 0.62 -19.62
C SER A 188 -27.06 2.12 -19.64
N ASN A 189 -26.79 2.67 -20.83
CA ASN A 189 -26.69 4.13 -21.01
C ASN A 189 -27.98 4.82 -20.53
N ILE A 190 -27.81 6.00 -19.95
CA ILE A 190 -28.94 6.84 -19.54
C ILE A 190 -29.40 7.65 -20.75
N HIS A 191 -30.67 7.50 -21.13
CA HIS A 191 -31.27 8.36 -22.14
C HIS A 191 -32.56 8.97 -21.60
N TYR A 192 -32.55 10.29 -21.45
CA TYR A 192 -33.65 11.05 -20.87
C TYR A 192 -34.19 12.10 -21.84
N ASP A 193 -35.44 11.91 -22.28
CA ASP A 193 -36.18 12.89 -23.06
C ASP A 193 -37.10 13.70 -22.15
N ALA A 194 -36.68 14.92 -21.80
CA ALA A 194 -37.43 15.76 -20.89
C ALA A 194 -38.78 16.19 -21.47
N ARG A 195 -38.96 16.22 -22.80
CA ARG A 195 -40.25 16.54 -23.46
C ARG A 195 -41.33 15.53 -23.11
N ASN A 196 -40.94 14.27 -22.91
CA ASN A 196 -41.86 13.23 -22.48
C ASN A 196 -42.07 13.27 -20.96
N ALA A 197 -41.02 13.66 -20.21
CA ALA A 197 -41.07 13.75 -18.76
C ALA A 197 -42.03 14.84 -18.23
N THR A 198 -42.32 15.89 -19.01
CA THR A 198 -43.24 16.97 -18.59
C THR A 198 -44.64 16.48 -18.24
N ALA A 199 -45.07 15.33 -18.78
CA ALA A 199 -46.33 14.69 -18.41
C ALA A 199 -46.41 14.30 -16.91
N MET A 200 -45.27 14.26 -16.23
CA MET A 200 -45.13 13.90 -14.82
C MET A 200 -44.25 14.91 -14.07
N ALA A 201 -44.24 16.19 -14.47
CA ALA A 201 -43.46 17.22 -13.75
C ALA A 201 -43.89 17.33 -12.28
N GLY A 202 -42.94 17.26 -11.35
CA GLY A 202 -43.18 17.34 -9.91
C GLY A 202 -43.92 16.14 -9.33
N TRP A 203 -43.91 14.98 -10.01
CA TRP A 203 -44.57 13.75 -9.58
C TRP A 203 -44.09 13.21 -8.25
N GLU A 204 -42.99 13.69 -7.69
CA GLU A 204 -42.49 13.31 -6.37
C GLU A 204 -43.11 14.14 -5.23
N THR A 205 -43.79 15.25 -5.57
CA THR A 205 -44.32 16.23 -4.60
C THR A 205 -45.74 15.88 -4.12
N PRO A 206 -46.19 16.44 -2.97
CA PRO A 206 -47.53 16.19 -2.44
C PRO A 206 -48.69 16.73 -3.28
N ARG A 207 -48.46 17.73 -4.14
CA ARG A 207 -49.51 18.42 -4.91
C ARG A 207 -49.77 17.81 -6.29
N TYR A 208 -48.99 16.81 -6.68
CA TYR A 208 -49.16 16.17 -7.98
C TYR A 208 -50.44 15.33 -8.01
N ASP A 209 -51.25 15.55 -9.04
CA ASP A 209 -52.45 14.75 -9.32
C ASP A 209 -52.05 13.47 -10.09
N ASP A 210 -52.03 12.35 -9.37
CA ASP A 210 -51.80 11.03 -9.93
C ASP A 210 -53.09 10.30 -10.30
N GLY A 211 -54.23 11.00 -10.45
CA GLY A 211 -55.52 10.42 -10.83
C GLY A 211 -55.50 9.60 -12.12
N ALA A 212 -54.65 9.98 -13.07
CA ALA A 212 -54.47 9.28 -14.34
C ALA A 212 -53.56 8.03 -14.25
N TRP A 213 -52.83 7.85 -13.14
CA TRP A 213 -51.96 6.70 -12.96
C TRP A 213 -52.78 5.48 -12.56
N ARG A 214 -52.37 4.32 -13.07
CA ARG A 214 -53.00 3.05 -12.73
C ARG A 214 -52.46 2.55 -11.40
N ALA A 215 -53.25 1.72 -10.73
CA ALA A 215 -52.77 0.89 -9.64
C ALA A 215 -51.58 0.03 -10.10
N ALA A 216 -50.59 -0.13 -9.22
CA ALA A 216 -49.45 -0.98 -9.48
C ALA A 216 -49.89 -2.45 -9.57
N THR A 217 -49.29 -3.22 -10.47
CA THR A 217 -49.58 -4.65 -10.59
C THR A 217 -48.88 -5.40 -9.47
N ASP A 218 -49.60 -6.29 -8.78
CA ASP A 218 -49.02 -7.26 -7.86
C ASP A 218 -48.25 -8.34 -8.65
N VAL A 219 -46.95 -8.41 -8.42
CA VAL A 219 -46.01 -9.26 -9.16
C VAL A 219 -45.72 -10.57 -8.40
N ALA A 220 -45.55 -10.49 -7.09
CA ALA A 220 -45.31 -11.63 -6.19
C ALA A 220 -45.46 -11.25 -4.70
N ALA A 221 -45.58 -12.25 -3.83
CA ALA A 221 -45.45 -12.06 -2.38
C ALA A 221 -43.98 -11.76 -1.98
N ALA A 222 -43.74 -11.04 -0.89
CA ALA A 222 -42.45 -11.06 -0.23
C ALA A 222 -42.03 -12.52 0.08
N GLY A 223 -40.76 -12.86 -0.14
CA GLY A 223 -40.27 -14.23 0.04
C GLY A 223 -40.45 -15.16 -1.16
N ALA A 224 -41.22 -14.77 -2.19
CA ALA A 224 -41.46 -15.60 -3.36
C ALA A 224 -40.36 -15.46 -4.44
N ALA A 225 -40.18 -16.51 -5.24
CA ALA A 225 -39.29 -16.47 -6.40
C ALA A 225 -39.72 -15.36 -7.40
N PRO A 226 -38.77 -14.71 -8.09
CA PRO A 226 -37.33 -14.99 -8.15
C PRO A 226 -36.47 -14.23 -7.10
N TRP A 227 -37.10 -13.50 -6.18
CA TRP A 227 -36.39 -12.68 -5.18
C TRP A 227 -36.13 -13.43 -3.86
N ASN A 228 -36.94 -14.45 -3.58
CA ASN A 228 -36.77 -15.40 -2.47
C ASN A 228 -36.54 -14.67 -1.13
N ALA A 229 -35.60 -15.14 -0.30
CA ALA A 229 -35.40 -14.60 1.03
C ALA A 229 -34.87 -13.16 0.97
N LEU A 230 -35.38 -12.31 1.87
CA LEU A 230 -35.02 -10.90 1.96
C LEU A 230 -33.98 -10.71 3.06
N VAL A 231 -32.73 -10.46 2.68
CA VAL A 231 -31.62 -10.35 3.63
C VAL A 231 -31.28 -8.88 3.87
N PRO A 232 -31.17 -8.40 5.11
CA PRO A 232 -30.81 -7.01 5.37
C PRO A 232 -29.50 -6.60 4.69
N ARG A 233 -29.45 -5.37 4.18
CA ARG A 233 -28.25 -4.73 3.63
C ARG A 233 -27.09 -4.84 4.64
N PRO A 234 -25.96 -5.50 4.29
CA PRO A 234 -24.87 -5.73 5.23
C PRO A 234 -23.80 -4.62 5.24
N ILE A 235 -23.98 -3.55 4.47
CA ILE A 235 -23.04 -2.42 4.33
C ILE A 235 -23.80 -1.09 4.50
N PRO A 236 -23.14 0.04 4.85
CA PRO A 236 -23.80 1.34 4.93
C PRO A 236 -24.42 1.76 3.57
N PHE A 237 -25.35 2.71 3.61
CA PHE A 237 -25.77 3.44 2.40
C PHE A 237 -24.57 4.15 1.77
N PHE A 238 -24.69 4.49 0.49
CA PHE A 238 -23.59 5.15 -0.21
C PHE A 238 -23.36 6.56 0.33
N ARG A 239 -22.10 6.98 0.32
CA ARG A 239 -21.72 8.36 0.59
C ARG A 239 -22.04 9.18 -0.64
N ILE A 240 -22.88 10.19 -0.46
CA ILE A 240 -23.35 11.05 -1.52
C ILE A 240 -23.10 12.50 -1.12
N SER A 241 -22.41 13.26 -1.97
CA SER A 241 -22.17 14.69 -1.71
C SER A 241 -23.37 15.56 -2.07
N GLY A 242 -23.32 16.85 -1.72
CA GLY A 242 -24.09 17.88 -2.43
C GLY A 242 -23.58 18.08 -3.87
N LEU A 243 -24.25 18.92 -4.66
CA LEU A 243 -23.71 19.36 -5.95
C LEU A 243 -22.43 20.17 -5.74
N ARG A 244 -21.38 19.85 -6.50
CA ARG A 244 -20.08 20.50 -6.46
C ARG A 244 -19.72 21.09 -7.81
N ASP A 245 -19.02 22.21 -7.77
CA ASP A 245 -18.46 22.83 -8.96
C ASP A 245 -17.21 22.06 -9.42
N TYR A 246 -16.99 22.04 -10.73
CA TYR A 246 -15.77 21.48 -11.32
C TYR A 246 -14.53 22.29 -10.93
N ALA A 247 -13.36 21.65 -10.91
CA ALA A 247 -12.11 22.30 -10.55
C ALA A 247 -11.75 23.48 -11.48
N ASN A 248 -12.27 23.47 -12.71
CA ASN A 248 -12.10 24.53 -13.70
C ASN A 248 -13.39 25.32 -13.98
N ALA A 249 -14.34 25.37 -13.04
CA ALA A 249 -15.66 25.98 -13.22
C ALA A 249 -15.61 27.40 -13.81
N ASP A 250 -14.70 28.25 -13.34
CA ASP A 250 -14.55 29.64 -13.79
C ASP A 250 -14.16 29.76 -15.28
N SER A 251 -13.63 28.69 -15.88
CA SER A 251 -13.20 28.64 -17.28
C SER A 251 -14.20 27.95 -18.22
N LEU A 252 -15.27 27.38 -17.68
CA LEU A 252 -16.27 26.68 -18.50
C LEU A 252 -17.10 27.69 -19.31
N PRO A 253 -17.43 27.40 -20.58
CA PRO A 253 -18.18 28.33 -21.42
C PRO A 253 -19.63 28.48 -20.94
N ALA A 254 -20.19 29.69 -21.13
CA ALA A 254 -21.59 29.99 -20.84
C ALA A 254 -22.56 29.59 -21.98
N ALA A 255 -22.05 29.00 -23.08
CA ALA A 255 -22.85 28.57 -24.22
C ALA A 255 -22.26 27.31 -24.86
N GLY A 256 -23.13 26.51 -25.48
CA GLY A 256 -22.76 25.34 -26.28
C GLY A 256 -22.15 25.70 -27.64
N GLY A 257 -21.95 24.68 -28.48
CA GLY A 257 -21.34 24.79 -29.82
C GLY A 257 -19.94 24.19 -29.92
N ARG A 258 -19.39 23.68 -28.81
CA ARG A 258 -18.13 22.93 -28.76
C ARG A 258 -18.23 21.84 -27.68
N THR A 259 -17.34 20.85 -27.75
CA THR A 259 -17.13 19.93 -26.62
C THR A 259 -16.53 20.68 -25.43
N ILE A 260 -17.02 20.38 -24.24
CA ILE A 260 -16.62 21.02 -22.99
C ILE A 260 -16.03 19.95 -22.06
N ASP A 261 -14.79 20.14 -21.64
CA ASP A 261 -14.13 19.24 -20.69
C ASP A 261 -14.10 19.87 -19.28
N ALA A 262 -14.97 19.38 -18.42
CA ALA A 262 -15.09 19.81 -17.04
C ALA A 262 -14.23 18.93 -16.12
N LYS A 263 -13.22 19.52 -15.48
CA LYS A 263 -12.18 18.80 -14.73
C LYS A 263 -12.65 18.47 -13.32
N LEU A 264 -12.49 17.22 -12.91
CA LEU A 264 -12.68 16.77 -11.53
C LEU A 264 -11.37 16.97 -10.76
N PRO A 265 -11.42 17.17 -9.43
CA PRO A 265 -10.22 17.39 -8.62
C PRO A 265 -9.39 16.11 -8.38
N SER A 266 -9.88 14.95 -8.81
CA SER A 266 -9.27 13.62 -8.72
C SER A 266 -9.98 12.69 -9.71
N ASN A 267 -9.54 11.44 -9.86
CA ASN A 267 -10.44 10.38 -10.32
C ASN A 267 -11.54 10.15 -9.26
N LEU A 268 -12.81 10.19 -9.66
CA LEU A 268 -14.00 10.13 -8.79
C LEU A 268 -15.12 9.29 -9.42
N GLN A 269 -16.00 8.70 -8.60
CA GLN A 269 -17.31 8.20 -9.04
C GLN A 269 -18.36 9.31 -8.87
N ILE A 270 -19.07 9.68 -9.93
CA ILE A 270 -19.93 10.88 -9.97
C ILE A 270 -21.27 10.67 -10.70
N THR A 271 -22.26 11.52 -10.40
CA THR A 271 -23.42 11.81 -11.27
C THR A 271 -23.30 13.22 -11.84
N PRO A 272 -23.27 13.42 -13.17
CA PRO A 272 -23.21 14.74 -13.77
C PRO A 272 -24.54 15.51 -13.64
N TYR A 273 -24.46 16.82 -13.40
CA TYR A 273 -25.59 17.75 -13.33
C TYR A 273 -25.41 18.90 -14.33
N LEU A 274 -26.51 19.33 -14.94
CA LEU A 274 -26.56 20.53 -15.76
C LEU A 274 -27.80 21.37 -15.48
N LYS A 275 -27.64 22.69 -15.64
CA LYS A 275 -28.71 23.67 -15.75
C LYS A 275 -28.50 24.48 -17.01
N VAL A 276 -29.49 24.52 -17.87
CA VAL A 276 -29.40 25.15 -19.19
C VAL A 276 -30.65 25.93 -19.53
N ASP A 277 -30.51 26.94 -20.39
CA ASP A 277 -31.60 27.57 -21.13
C ASP A 277 -31.43 27.21 -22.61
N ALA A 278 -32.36 26.42 -23.14
CA ALA A 278 -32.18 25.70 -24.40
C ALA A 278 -33.44 25.74 -25.26
N PRO A 279 -33.34 25.64 -26.60
CA PRO A 279 -34.50 25.30 -27.43
C PRO A 279 -34.98 23.88 -27.11
N ALA A 280 -36.25 23.59 -27.39
CA ALA A 280 -36.81 22.25 -27.24
C ALA A 280 -36.14 21.26 -28.22
N GLY A 281 -35.85 20.03 -27.77
CA GLY A 281 -35.28 18.97 -28.60
C GLY A 281 -33.76 19.06 -28.81
N ALA A 282 -33.06 19.97 -28.14
CA ALA A 282 -31.60 19.97 -28.15
C ALA A 282 -31.07 18.73 -27.44
N VAL A 283 -30.13 18.03 -28.08
CA VAL A 283 -29.51 16.79 -27.55
C VAL A 283 -28.18 17.15 -26.91
N ILE A 284 -28.04 16.84 -25.62
CA ILE A 284 -26.81 16.99 -24.86
C ILE A 284 -26.25 15.61 -24.53
N GLU A 285 -25.02 15.35 -24.95
CA GLU A 285 -24.31 14.11 -24.63
C GLU A 285 -23.33 14.35 -23.47
N ILE A 286 -23.23 13.39 -22.56
CA ILE A 286 -22.44 13.48 -21.34
C ILE A 286 -21.68 12.17 -21.14
N GLN A 287 -20.37 12.25 -21.02
CA GLN A 287 -19.52 11.09 -20.76
C GLN A 287 -18.28 11.50 -19.94
N THR A 288 -17.58 10.55 -19.33
CA THR A 288 -16.26 10.85 -18.73
C THR A 288 -15.15 10.59 -19.71
N ASP A 289 -13.94 11.03 -19.38
CA ASP A 289 -12.71 10.64 -20.07
C ASP A 289 -12.43 9.12 -20.00
N HIS A 290 -13.08 8.38 -19.10
CA HIS A 290 -13.03 6.91 -19.03
C HIS A 290 -14.22 6.25 -19.76
N TYR A 291 -14.92 6.95 -20.65
CA TYR A 291 -15.92 6.32 -21.51
C TYR A 291 -15.34 5.19 -22.35
N GLN A 292 -14.07 5.32 -22.75
CA GLN A 292 -13.30 4.24 -23.36
C GLN A 292 -12.06 3.96 -22.53
N ASP A 293 -12.10 2.87 -21.77
CA ASP A 293 -11.05 2.49 -20.81
C ASP A 293 -10.86 0.97 -20.86
N GLY A 294 -9.61 0.51 -20.75
CA GLY A 294 -9.26 -0.90 -20.90
C GLY A 294 -9.70 -1.53 -22.23
N GLY A 295 -9.76 -0.74 -23.30
CA GLY A 295 -10.18 -1.17 -24.65
C GLY A 295 -11.69 -1.28 -24.88
N GLU A 296 -12.52 -0.99 -23.88
CA GLU A 296 -13.97 -1.23 -23.93
C GLU A 296 -14.78 0.07 -23.80
N LYS A 297 -16.05 0.03 -24.23
CA LYS A 297 -17.00 1.14 -24.06
C LYS A 297 -17.75 1.01 -22.73
N ASN A 298 -17.82 2.12 -22.01
CA ASN A 298 -18.45 2.25 -20.69
C ASN A 298 -19.76 3.06 -20.78
N LEU A 299 -20.33 3.40 -19.63
CA LEU A 299 -21.59 4.14 -19.55
C LEU A 299 -21.45 5.59 -19.99
N ARG A 300 -22.51 6.13 -20.58
CA ARG A 300 -22.72 7.56 -20.86
C ARG A 300 -24.16 7.96 -20.62
N ALA A 301 -24.44 9.25 -20.74
CA ALA A 301 -25.78 9.79 -20.65
C ALA A 301 -26.13 10.73 -21.81
N THR A 302 -27.40 10.74 -22.17
CA THR A 302 -28.00 11.60 -23.21
C THR A 302 -29.22 12.29 -22.61
N TYR A 303 -29.30 13.62 -22.79
CA TYR A 303 -30.40 14.45 -22.32
C TYR A 303 -31.02 15.26 -23.47
N ILE A 304 -32.34 15.20 -23.62
CA ILE A 304 -33.09 15.96 -24.63
C ILE A 304 -33.97 17.00 -23.93
N THR A 305 -33.84 18.27 -24.32
CA THR A 305 -34.44 19.43 -23.65
C THR A 305 -35.93 19.65 -23.97
N THR A 306 -36.69 20.23 -23.04
CA THR A 306 -38.10 20.66 -23.21
C THR A 306 -38.26 22.04 -23.84
N GLY A 307 -37.30 22.92 -23.60
CA GLY A 307 -37.32 24.33 -24.00
C GLY A 307 -37.28 25.26 -22.78
N GLY A 308 -36.55 26.37 -22.88
CA GLY A 308 -36.34 27.32 -21.78
C GLY A 308 -35.37 26.81 -20.72
N VAL A 309 -35.45 27.41 -19.52
CA VAL A 309 -34.60 27.09 -18.37
C VAL A 309 -35.02 25.76 -17.73
N GLN A 310 -34.09 24.84 -17.61
CA GLN A 310 -34.32 23.48 -17.09
C GLN A 310 -33.06 22.87 -16.45
N GLU A 311 -33.26 21.81 -15.68
CA GLU A 311 -32.22 21.11 -14.91
C GLU A 311 -32.29 19.60 -15.15
N PHE A 312 -31.13 18.94 -15.10
CA PHE A 312 -31.01 17.49 -15.23
C PHE A 312 -29.82 16.96 -14.46
N GLU A 313 -30.01 15.85 -13.74
CA GLU A 313 -28.94 15.05 -13.13
C GLU A 313 -29.01 13.63 -13.71
N SER A 314 -27.90 13.14 -14.27
CA SER A 314 -27.82 11.76 -14.76
C SER A 314 -27.58 10.81 -13.60
N LEU A 315 -28.65 10.13 -13.16
CA LEU A 315 -28.64 9.26 -11.97
C LEU A 315 -27.83 7.97 -12.12
N GLY A 316 -27.46 7.56 -13.34
CA GLY A 316 -26.48 6.50 -13.57
C GLY A 316 -25.05 7.01 -13.34
N TRP A 317 -24.36 6.46 -12.33
CA TRP A 317 -23.03 6.95 -11.96
C TRP A 317 -21.94 6.56 -12.97
N LEU A 318 -21.01 7.49 -13.17
CA LEU A 318 -19.84 7.39 -14.04
C LEU A 318 -18.55 7.52 -13.22
N SER A 319 -17.40 7.07 -13.75
CA SER A 319 -16.09 7.27 -13.13
C SER A 319 -15.15 8.00 -14.08
N GLY A 320 -14.30 8.87 -13.56
CA GLY A 320 -13.19 9.44 -14.33
C GLY A 320 -12.52 10.66 -13.70
N THR A 321 -11.62 11.32 -14.45
CA THR A 321 -10.95 12.57 -14.00
C THR A 321 -11.55 13.83 -14.64
N SER A 322 -12.41 13.66 -15.63
CA SER A 322 -13.15 14.76 -16.25
C SER A 322 -14.46 14.29 -16.86
N VAL A 323 -15.40 15.22 -17.00
CA VAL A 323 -16.68 15.01 -17.68
C VAL A 323 -16.66 15.83 -18.97
N SER A 324 -16.86 15.15 -20.09
CA SER A 324 -17.00 15.75 -21.40
C SER A 324 -18.49 15.92 -21.74
N TYR A 325 -18.88 17.15 -22.04
CA TYR A 325 -20.22 17.51 -22.49
C TYR A 325 -20.18 17.93 -23.96
N ARG A 326 -21.04 17.33 -24.79
CA ARG A 326 -21.33 17.82 -26.14
C ARG A 326 -22.66 18.54 -26.11
N ILE A 327 -22.60 19.87 -25.97
CA ILE A 327 -23.77 20.76 -25.93
C ILE A 327 -23.86 21.52 -27.25
N PRO A 328 -25.00 21.47 -27.99
CA PRO A 328 -25.12 22.09 -29.29
C PRO A 328 -25.17 23.63 -29.20
N SER A 329 -24.89 24.29 -30.33
CA SER A 329 -25.03 25.74 -30.44
C SER A 329 -26.46 26.20 -30.16
N GLY A 330 -26.63 27.36 -29.53
CA GLY A 330 -27.96 27.89 -29.17
C GLY A 330 -28.46 27.46 -27.79
N VAL A 331 -27.72 26.60 -27.08
CA VAL A 331 -27.96 26.31 -25.65
C VAL A 331 -27.10 27.23 -24.79
N LYS A 332 -27.73 27.97 -23.89
CA LYS A 332 -27.06 28.75 -22.84
C LYS A 332 -26.85 27.86 -21.61
N ILE A 333 -25.62 27.83 -21.12
CA ILE A 333 -25.20 27.02 -19.97
C ILE A 333 -25.27 27.91 -18.74
N LEU A 334 -26.09 27.52 -17.76
CA LEU A 334 -26.26 28.24 -16.51
C LEU A 334 -25.47 27.61 -15.37
N ALA A 335 -25.33 26.28 -15.39
CA ALA A 335 -24.43 25.56 -14.50
C ALA A 335 -24.06 24.19 -15.10
N LEU A 336 -22.81 23.79 -14.92
CA LEU A 336 -22.36 22.40 -15.01
C LEU A 336 -21.76 22.05 -13.66
N LYS A 337 -22.29 21.01 -13.02
CA LYS A 337 -21.85 20.54 -11.70
C LYS A 337 -21.81 19.02 -11.69
N TYR A 338 -21.36 18.44 -10.60
CA TYR A 338 -21.45 17.01 -10.38
C TYR A 338 -21.77 16.70 -8.93
N ARG A 339 -22.20 15.49 -8.67
CA ARG A 339 -22.28 14.93 -7.32
C ARG A 339 -21.29 13.79 -7.21
N GLU A 340 -20.49 13.79 -6.16
CA GLU A 340 -19.62 12.66 -5.84
C GLU A 340 -20.43 11.57 -5.12
N SER A 341 -20.13 10.33 -5.47
CA SER A 341 -20.70 9.14 -4.84
C SER A 341 -19.60 8.14 -4.52
N GLY A 342 -19.83 7.23 -3.56
CA GLY A 342 -18.87 6.18 -3.24
C GLY A 342 -19.28 5.35 -2.02
N TYR A 343 -18.44 4.41 -1.61
CA TYR A 343 -18.62 3.71 -0.35
C TYR A 343 -18.48 4.67 0.85
N ASP A 344 -19.32 4.50 1.88
CA ASP A 344 -19.26 5.34 3.08
C ASP A 344 -18.19 4.88 4.07
N THR A 345 -16.96 5.33 3.80
CA THR A 345 -15.81 5.18 4.70
C THR A 345 -14.87 6.37 4.55
N ASP A 346 -14.10 6.69 5.59
CA ASP A 346 -13.09 7.75 5.58
C ASP A 346 -11.68 7.20 5.38
N PHE A 347 -10.82 8.00 4.73
CA PHE A 347 -9.37 7.78 4.68
C PHE A 347 -8.76 8.05 6.07
N ALA A 348 -8.90 7.09 6.99
CA ALA A 348 -8.39 7.20 8.34
C ALA A 348 -6.89 6.84 8.44
N GLY A 349 -6.41 5.98 7.54
CA GLY A 349 -5.02 5.57 7.50
C GLY A 349 -4.13 6.50 6.68
N SER A 350 -2.85 6.53 7.02
CA SER A 350 -1.87 7.37 6.33
C SER A 350 -0.47 6.78 6.39
N PHE A 351 0.35 7.12 5.39
CA PHE A 351 1.78 6.88 5.36
C PHE A 351 2.48 8.08 4.73
N SER A 352 3.57 8.50 5.34
CA SER A 352 4.52 9.44 4.75
C SER A 352 5.94 9.09 5.18
N SER A 353 6.90 9.38 4.33
CA SER A 353 8.33 9.24 4.59
C SER A 353 9.10 10.47 4.11
N ASN A 354 10.42 10.47 4.33
CA ASN A 354 11.31 11.45 3.72
C ASN A 354 11.47 11.30 2.20
N ASP A 355 10.77 10.36 1.55
CA ASP A 355 10.91 10.07 0.13
C ASP A 355 9.58 10.29 -0.62
N ALA A 356 9.57 11.32 -1.47
CA ALA A 356 8.39 11.72 -2.21
C ALA A 356 7.87 10.65 -3.17
N PHE A 357 8.74 9.80 -3.74
CA PHE A 357 8.32 8.73 -4.66
C PHE A 357 7.36 7.76 -3.96
N PHE A 358 7.72 7.31 -2.76
CA PHE A 358 6.90 6.37 -2.00
C PHE A 358 5.63 7.01 -1.44
N ASN A 359 5.68 8.31 -1.11
CA ASN A 359 4.50 9.06 -0.68
C ASN A 359 3.45 9.14 -1.81
N VAL A 360 3.89 9.47 -3.04
CA VAL A 360 3.00 9.50 -4.21
C VAL A 360 2.48 8.10 -4.54
N LEU A 361 3.35 7.09 -4.51
CA LEU A 361 2.97 5.71 -4.79
C LEU A 361 1.90 5.20 -3.80
N TRP A 362 2.10 5.43 -2.50
CA TRP A 362 1.12 5.08 -1.46
C TRP A 362 -0.20 5.83 -1.67
N GLY A 363 -0.14 7.15 -1.94
CA GLY A 363 -1.34 7.97 -2.17
C GLY A 363 -2.17 7.53 -3.38
N LYS A 364 -1.50 7.17 -4.50
CA LYS A 364 -2.18 6.63 -5.69
C LYS A 364 -2.81 5.28 -5.42
N ALA A 365 -2.12 4.37 -4.73
CA ALA A 365 -2.69 3.09 -4.33
C ALA A 365 -3.95 3.29 -3.46
N ALA A 366 -3.91 4.16 -2.46
CA ALA A 366 -5.05 4.47 -1.60
C ALA A 366 -6.26 5.02 -2.39
N ARG A 367 -6.02 5.93 -3.35
CA ARG A 367 -7.07 6.47 -4.22
C ARG A 367 -7.65 5.40 -5.14
N THR A 368 -6.80 4.57 -5.73
CA THR A 368 -7.20 3.44 -6.59
C THR A 368 -8.12 2.50 -5.83
N MET A 369 -7.72 2.12 -4.62
CA MET A 369 -8.52 1.26 -3.75
C MET A 369 -9.90 1.87 -3.44
N TYR A 370 -10.00 3.14 -3.07
CA TYR A 370 -11.30 3.78 -2.76
C TYR A 370 -12.27 3.78 -3.94
N LEU A 371 -11.76 4.04 -5.14
CA LEU A 371 -12.58 4.04 -6.36
C LEU A 371 -13.07 2.64 -6.73
N ASN A 372 -12.47 1.61 -6.16
CA ASN A 372 -12.87 0.22 -6.33
C ASN A 372 -13.76 -0.30 -5.19
N MET A 373 -14.48 0.60 -4.52
CA MET A 373 -15.45 0.29 -3.46
C MET A 373 -16.79 0.97 -3.72
N ARG A 374 -17.88 0.18 -3.78
CA ARG A 374 -19.28 0.71 -3.76
C ARG A 374 -20.27 -0.35 -3.27
N ASP A 375 -21.01 -1.02 -4.17
CA ASP A 375 -21.90 -2.15 -3.82
C ASP A 375 -21.12 -3.37 -3.28
N THR A 376 -19.90 -3.49 -3.75
CA THR A 376 -18.98 -4.61 -3.60
C THR A 376 -17.57 -4.06 -3.87
N TYR A 377 -16.53 -4.87 -3.68
CA TYR A 377 -15.21 -4.51 -4.19
C TYR A 377 -15.20 -4.65 -5.72
N PHE A 378 -14.43 -3.82 -6.41
CA PHE A 378 -14.27 -3.85 -7.85
C PHE A 378 -12.82 -4.15 -8.23
N ASP A 379 -12.62 -4.76 -9.39
CA ASP A 379 -11.36 -4.75 -10.12
C ASP A 379 -11.04 -3.33 -10.64
N CYS A 380 -12.00 -2.74 -11.36
CA CYS A 380 -11.99 -1.38 -11.89
C CYS A 380 -13.39 -0.73 -11.78
N PRO A 381 -13.51 0.61 -11.63
CA PRO A 381 -14.81 1.29 -11.55
C PRO A 381 -15.51 1.49 -12.91
N THR A 382 -14.85 1.09 -14.00
CA THR A 382 -15.23 1.40 -15.38
C THR A 382 -15.70 0.15 -16.11
N ARG A 383 -14.78 -0.63 -16.68
CA ARG A 383 -15.03 -1.70 -17.65
C ARG A 383 -15.91 -2.84 -17.12
N GLU A 384 -15.70 -3.26 -15.87
CA GLU A 384 -16.33 -4.49 -15.34
C GLU A 384 -17.12 -4.24 -14.07
N ARG A 385 -16.58 -3.43 -13.14
CA ARG A 385 -17.12 -3.21 -11.80
C ARG A 385 -17.29 -4.53 -11.04
N ALA A 386 -16.43 -5.50 -11.28
CA ALA A 386 -16.59 -6.89 -10.89
C ALA A 386 -15.81 -7.21 -9.62
N GLN A 387 -16.41 -8.02 -8.73
CA GLN A 387 -15.73 -8.48 -7.52
C GLN A 387 -14.88 -9.72 -7.85
N TRP A 388 -13.76 -9.48 -8.53
CA TRP A 388 -12.76 -10.51 -8.80
C TRP A 388 -12.00 -10.86 -7.52
N TRP A 389 -11.91 -12.14 -7.19
CA TRP A 389 -11.48 -12.55 -5.86
C TRP A 389 -9.97 -12.55 -5.64
N GLY A 390 -9.17 -12.64 -6.71
CA GLY A 390 -7.75 -12.31 -6.63
C GLY A 390 -7.55 -10.87 -6.16
N ASP A 391 -8.29 -9.93 -6.74
CA ASP A 391 -8.28 -8.51 -6.39
C ASP A 391 -8.72 -8.28 -4.95
N VAL A 392 -9.84 -8.88 -4.54
CA VAL A 392 -10.36 -8.77 -3.16
C VAL A 392 -9.31 -9.17 -2.12
N VAL A 393 -8.46 -10.16 -2.41
CA VAL A 393 -7.38 -10.57 -1.49
C VAL A 393 -6.39 -9.42 -1.24
N ASN A 394 -5.99 -8.70 -2.29
CA ASN A 394 -5.10 -7.54 -2.19
C ASN A 394 -5.84 -6.35 -1.53
N GLN A 395 -7.05 -6.07 -2.00
CA GLN A 395 -7.90 -4.98 -1.54
C GLN A 395 -8.23 -5.06 -0.04
N LEU A 396 -8.46 -6.26 0.51
CA LEU A 396 -8.66 -6.43 1.95
C LEU A 396 -7.44 -5.93 2.74
N LYS A 397 -6.23 -6.35 2.32
CA LYS A 397 -4.98 -5.93 2.96
C LYS A 397 -4.75 -4.42 2.81
N GLU A 398 -5.06 -3.84 1.66
CA GLU A 398 -4.93 -2.39 1.44
C GLU A 398 -5.93 -1.59 2.29
N GLY A 399 -7.18 -2.02 2.32
CA GLY A 399 -8.26 -1.36 3.06
C GLY A 399 -7.96 -1.23 4.55
N PHE A 400 -7.36 -2.26 5.17
CA PHE A 400 -7.00 -2.26 6.59
C PHE A 400 -5.98 -1.19 7.00
N TYR A 401 -5.20 -0.65 6.06
CA TYR A 401 -4.23 0.43 6.32
C TYR A 401 -4.69 1.79 5.78
N THR A 402 -5.83 1.84 5.08
CA THR A 402 -6.28 3.04 4.36
C THR A 402 -7.53 3.63 4.99
N PHE A 403 -8.52 2.80 5.32
CA PHE A 403 -9.85 3.26 5.69
C PHE A 403 -10.21 2.97 7.13
N ASP A 404 -11.21 3.68 7.63
CA ASP A 404 -11.81 3.37 8.92
C ASP A 404 -12.48 1.99 8.94
N PRO A 405 -12.80 1.44 10.14
CA PRO A 405 -13.39 0.11 10.26
C PRO A 405 -14.76 -0.09 9.60
N ARG A 406 -15.47 0.96 9.13
CA ARG A 406 -16.73 0.77 8.36
C ARG A 406 -16.46 0.02 7.06
N SER A 407 -15.29 0.21 6.47
CA SER A 407 -14.85 -0.54 5.27
C SER A 407 -14.86 -2.06 5.45
N HIS A 408 -14.74 -2.56 6.70
CA HIS A 408 -14.72 -3.99 6.98
C HIS A 408 -16.05 -4.67 6.66
N ASP A 409 -17.16 -3.94 6.67
CA ASP A 409 -18.48 -4.48 6.31
C ASP A 409 -18.53 -4.88 4.83
N LEU A 410 -17.79 -4.20 3.95
CA LEU A 410 -17.64 -4.62 2.55
C LEU A 410 -16.88 -5.95 2.44
N GLY A 411 -15.83 -6.13 3.24
CA GLY A 411 -15.11 -7.41 3.35
C GLY A 411 -15.97 -8.53 3.90
N ARG A 412 -16.79 -8.24 4.92
CA ARG A 412 -17.77 -9.17 5.49
C ARG A 412 -18.75 -9.65 4.42
N LYS A 413 -19.33 -8.70 3.69
CA LYS A 413 -20.27 -8.95 2.58
C LYS A 413 -19.61 -9.82 1.51
N ALA A 414 -18.43 -9.42 1.02
CA ALA A 414 -17.70 -10.17 0.01
C ALA A 414 -17.52 -11.64 0.42
N ILE A 415 -16.92 -11.89 1.60
CA ILE A 415 -16.65 -13.26 2.10
C ILE A 415 -17.93 -14.10 2.17
N SER A 416 -19.02 -13.50 2.64
CA SER A 416 -20.32 -14.18 2.68
C SER A 416 -20.88 -14.48 1.28
N GLU A 417 -20.71 -13.57 0.32
CA GLU A 417 -21.14 -13.78 -1.08
C GLU A 417 -20.34 -14.90 -1.75
N LEU A 418 -19.01 -14.94 -1.63
CA LEU A 418 -18.23 -16.03 -2.25
C LEU A 418 -18.65 -17.41 -1.75
N ALA A 419 -18.88 -17.53 -0.44
CA ALA A 419 -19.40 -18.76 0.14
C ALA A 419 -20.85 -19.04 -0.29
N GLY A 420 -21.71 -18.02 -0.26
CA GLY A 420 -23.13 -18.13 -0.61
C GLY A 420 -23.39 -18.46 -2.08
N TRP A 421 -22.46 -18.10 -2.96
CA TRP A 421 -22.52 -18.37 -4.40
C TRP A 421 -21.79 -19.66 -4.83
N GLN A 422 -21.28 -20.46 -3.87
CA GLN A 422 -20.65 -21.75 -4.18
C GLN A 422 -21.59 -22.65 -5.00
N LYS A 423 -21.06 -23.24 -6.07
CA LYS A 423 -21.82 -24.15 -6.93
C LYS A 423 -22.16 -25.46 -6.19
N PRO A 424 -23.20 -26.20 -6.63
CA PRO A 424 -23.57 -27.48 -6.01
C PRO A 424 -22.45 -28.53 -5.99
N ASP A 425 -21.51 -28.47 -6.94
CA ASP A 425 -20.32 -29.34 -7.03
C ASP A 425 -19.19 -28.96 -6.04
N GLY A 426 -19.38 -27.92 -5.22
CA GLY A 426 -18.41 -27.45 -4.23
C GLY A 426 -17.39 -26.44 -4.77
N VAL A 427 -17.45 -26.09 -6.05
CA VAL A 427 -16.55 -25.07 -6.64
C VAL A 427 -16.99 -23.67 -6.22
N MET A 428 -16.04 -22.91 -5.66
CA MET A 428 -16.15 -21.45 -5.52
C MET A 428 -15.49 -20.82 -6.76
N TYR A 429 -16.09 -19.76 -7.29
CA TYR A 429 -15.68 -19.13 -8.55
C TYR A 429 -15.72 -17.60 -8.43
N SER A 430 -15.21 -16.93 -9.45
CA SER A 430 -15.06 -15.48 -9.48
C SER A 430 -15.30 -14.95 -10.90
N PRO A 431 -15.88 -13.74 -11.06
CA PRO A 431 -16.32 -12.83 -10.02
C PRO A 431 -17.70 -13.25 -9.47
N VAL A 432 -18.00 -12.79 -8.26
CA VAL A 432 -19.32 -12.98 -7.62
C VAL A 432 -19.70 -11.72 -6.86
N PRO A 433 -20.92 -11.18 -7.01
CA PRO A 433 -22.04 -11.73 -7.79
C PRO A 433 -21.88 -11.51 -9.31
N ALA A 434 -22.19 -12.53 -10.12
CA ALA A 434 -22.18 -12.43 -11.59
C ALA A 434 -23.33 -13.20 -12.23
N GLY A 435 -23.92 -12.66 -13.30
CA GLY A 435 -25.06 -13.27 -14.00
C GLY A 435 -24.68 -14.06 -15.25
N ASN A 436 -23.55 -13.73 -15.86
CA ASN A 436 -23.09 -14.28 -17.14
C ASN A 436 -21.65 -14.85 -17.07
N TRP A 437 -21.13 -15.07 -15.87
CA TRP A 437 -19.82 -15.69 -15.65
C TRP A 437 -19.84 -16.63 -14.45
N VAL A 438 -19.28 -17.83 -14.61
CA VAL A 438 -19.27 -18.89 -13.56
C VAL A 438 -17.97 -19.71 -13.52
N ASN A 439 -16.90 -19.21 -14.14
CA ASN A 439 -15.64 -19.96 -14.25
C ASN A 439 -14.79 -19.84 -12.98
N GLU A 440 -14.26 -20.98 -12.54
CA GLU A 440 -13.27 -21.04 -11.45
C GLU A 440 -11.89 -20.59 -11.93
N LEU A 441 -11.22 -19.78 -11.11
CA LEU A 441 -9.79 -19.45 -11.16
C LEU A 441 -9.10 -20.09 -9.94
N PRO A 442 -8.58 -21.33 -10.03
CA PRO A 442 -8.23 -22.11 -8.84
C PRO A 442 -7.17 -21.45 -7.92
N PRO A 443 -6.07 -20.86 -8.43
CA PRO A 443 -5.12 -20.15 -7.58
C PRO A 443 -5.73 -18.95 -6.85
N GLN A 444 -6.55 -18.15 -7.53
CA GLN A 444 -7.25 -17.02 -6.89
C GLN A 444 -8.21 -17.50 -5.81
N THR A 445 -8.98 -18.56 -6.05
CA THR A 445 -9.91 -19.10 -5.05
C THR A 445 -9.17 -19.64 -3.81
N LEU A 446 -8.00 -20.26 -3.98
CA LEU A 446 -7.15 -20.63 -2.84
C LEU A 446 -6.65 -19.39 -2.08
N ALA A 447 -6.23 -18.33 -2.78
CA ALA A 447 -5.88 -17.06 -2.17
C ALA A 447 -7.05 -16.46 -1.39
N SER A 448 -8.29 -16.56 -1.89
CA SER A 448 -9.51 -16.14 -1.16
C SER A 448 -9.68 -16.86 0.17
N VAL A 449 -9.49 -18.19 0.19
CA VAL A 449 -9.59 -18.97 1.43
C VAL A 449 -8.52 -18.52 2.43
N TRP A 450 -7.32 -18.18 1.97
CA TRP A 450 -6.29 -17.57 2.82
C TRP A 450 -6.70 -16.16 3.32
N ALA A 451 -7.33 -15.37 2.46
CA ALA A 451 -7.84 -14.05 2.84
C ALA A 451 -8.92 -14.10 3.92
N PHE A 452 -9.70 -15.18 4.04
CA PHE A 452 -10.65 -15.34 5.15
C PHE A 452 -9.94 -15.39 6.51
N GLY A 453 -8.82 -16.13 6.60
CA GLY A 453 -7.98 -16.13 7.80
C GLY A 453 -7.35 -14.76 8.06
N THR A 454 -6.91 -14.08 7.00
CA THR A 454 -6.37 -12.71 7.09
C THR A 454 -7.41 -11.72 7.59
N PHE A 455 -8.64 -11.77 7.06
CA PHE A 455 -9.74 -10.92 7.50
C PHE A 455 -9.99 -11.10 8.99
N HIS A 456 -10.09 -12.34 9.48
CA HIS A 456 -10.22 -12.60 10.92
C HIS A 456 -9.02 -12.09 11.74
N ALA A 457 -7.79 -12.22 11.23
CA ALA A 457 -6.61 -11.69 11.92
C ALA A 457 -6.69 -10.16 12.13
N TYR A 458 -7.17 -9.42 11.12
CA TYR A 458 -7.26 -7.96 11.16
C TYR A 458 -8.52 -7.43 11.86
N THR A 459 -9.65 -8.12 11.75
CA THR A 459 -10.93 -7.63 12.29
C THR A 459 -11.32 -8.29 13.62
N GLY A 460 -10.81 -9.48 13.91
CA GLY A 460 -11.27 -10.32 15.03
C GLY A 460 -12.64 -10.96 14.81
N ASP A 461 -13.17 -10.88 13.59
CA ASP A 461 -14.52 -11.31 13.24
C ASP A 461 -14.60 -12.81 12.98
N ALA A 462 -14.67 -13.58 14.06
CA ALA A 462 -14.76 -15.02 14.01
C ALA A 462 -16.07 -15.52 13.38
N ALA A 463 -17.17 -14.80 13.59
CA ALA A 463 -18.50 -15.27 13.21
C ALA A 463 -18.64 -15.36 11.70
N THR A 464 -18.27 -14.31 10.96
CA THR A 464 -18.35 -14.32 9.49
C THR A 464 -17.47 -15.40 8.87
N VAL A 465 -16.23 -15.54 9.31
CA VAL A 465 -15.31 -16.51 8.69
C VAL A 465 -15.62 -17.96 9.09
N SER A 466 -16.15 -18.19 10.30
CA SER A 466 -16.53 -19.54 10.73
C SER A 466 -17.76 -20.05 9.98
N ALA A 467 -18.70 -19.15 9.62
CA ALA A 467 -19.88 -19.47 8.84
C ALA A 467 -19.56 -19.98 7.42
N THR A 468 -18.40 -19.62 6.85
CA THR A 468 -17.98 -20.08 5.50
C THR A 468 -17.24 -21.42 5.52
N TYR A 469 -16.91 -21.95 6.70
CA TYR A 469 -16.11 -23.17 6.82
C TYR A 469 -16.69 -24.38 6.06
N PRO A 470 -18.00 -24.65 6.06
CA PRO A 470 -18.56 -25.77 5.29
C PRO A 470 -18.25 -25.68 3.79
N GLN A 471 -18.30 -24.49 3.21
CA GLN A 471 -18.00 -24.22 1.81
C GLN A 471 -16.49 -24.36 1.54
N VAL A 472 -15.66 -23.81 2.43
CA VAL A 472 -14.19 -23.97 2.38
C VAL A 472 -13.81 -25.46 2.39
N LYS A 473 -14.41 -26.25 3.29
CA LYS A 473 -14.19 -27.70 3.37
C LYS A 473 -14.56 -28.41 2.07
N LYS A 474 -15.72 -28.11 1.48
CA LYS A 474 -16.12 -28.68 0.18
C LYS A 474 -15.10 -28.36 -0.90
N TYR A 475 -14.68 -27.10 -0.99
CA TYR A 475 -13.73 -26.64 -1.99
C TYR A 475 -12.35 -27.31 -1.86
N LEU A 476 -11.76 -27.32 -0.65
CA LEU A 476 -10.43 -27.91 -0.44
C LEU A 476 -10.41 -29.43 -0.66
N ASN A 477 -11.55 -30.11 -0.54
CA ASN A 477 -11.66 -31.52 -0.87
C ASN A 477 -11.63 -31.82 -2.38
N LEU A 478 -11.76 -30.81 -3.24
CA LEU A 478 -11.60 -30.96 -4.70
C LEU A 478 -10.12 -31.10 -5.12
N TRP A 479 -9.19 -30.80 -4.23
CA TRP A 479 -7.74 -30.88 -4.47
C TRP A 479 -7.20 -32.25 -4.06
N SER A 480 -6.34 -32.83 -4.90
CA SER A 480 -5.75 -34.17 -4.71
C SER A 480 -4.24 -34.13 -4.83
N PHE A 481 -3.56 -35.07 -4.16
CA PHE A 481 -2.11 -35.18 -4.20
C PHE A 481 -1.63 -36.01 -5.41
N ASP A 482 -0.46 -35.66 -5.93
CA ASP A 482 0.32 -36.47 -6.86
C ASP A 482 1.23 -37.46 -6.13
N SER A 483 2.02 -38.20 -6.90
CA SER A 483 2.98 -39.19 -6.38
C SER A 483 4.16 -38.57 -5.63
N ASP A 484 4.45 -37.29 -5.84
CA ASP A 484 5.52 -36.58 -5.14
C ASP A 484 5.07 -36.05 -3.77
N GLY A 485 3.78 -36.20 -3.43
CA GLY A 485 3.21 -35.69 -2.20
C GLY A 485 2.90 -34.19 -2.25
N LEU A 486 2.84 -33.61 -3.46
CA LEU A 486 2.38 -32.25 -3.73
C LEU A 486 0.98 -32.28 -4.34
N ILE A 487 0.26 -31.16 -4.35
CA ILE A 487 -1.06 -31.13 -4.99
C ILE A 487 -0.92 -31.16 -6.51
N ARG A 488 -1.87 -31.85 -7.16
CA ARG A 488 -2.04 -31.84 -8.62
C ARG A 488 -2.65 -30.52 -9.05
N HIS A 489 -2.08 -29.95 -10.11
CA HIS A 489 -2.61 -28.76 -10.75
C HIS A 489 -4.08 -28.96 -11.17
N ARG A 490 -4.90 -27.95 -10.89
CA ARG A 490 -6.30 -27.87 -11.34
C ARG A 490 -6.40 -26.67 -12.27
N ALA A 491 -6.80 -26.91 -13.52
CA ALA A 491 -7.01 -25.87 -14.52
C ALA A 491 -8.30 -25.05 -14.30
N GLY A 492 -9.27 -25.59 -13.54
CA GLY A 492 -10.54 -24.91 -13.28
C GLY A 492 -11.36 -24.64 -14.55
N GLY A 493 -12.09 -23.52 -14.55
CA GLY A 493 -12.79 -23.01 -15.74
C GLY A 493 -11.94 -22.02 -16.54
N TRP A 494 -10.96 -21.39 -15.88
CA TRP A 494 -9.94 -20.56 -16.49
C TRP A 494 -8.59 -20.86 -15.83
N ASP A 495 -7.68 -21.46 -16.59
CA ASP A 495 -6.34 -21.81 -16.14
C ASP A 495 -5.43 -20.57 -16.16
N TRP A 496 -5.55 -19.76 -15.11
CA TRP A 496 -4.84 -18.48 -14.98
C TRP A 496 -4.37 -18.28 -13.55
N ALA A 497 -3.10 -17.89 -13.41
CA ALA A 497 -2.47 -17.58 -12.12
C ALA A 497 -2.01 -16.12 -12.03
N ASP A 498 -1.51 -15.57 -13.14
CA ASP A 498 -1.07 -14.17 -13.26
C ASP A 498 -1.01 -13.75 -14.74
N TRP A 499 -0.92 -12.45 -15.01
CA TRP A 499 -0.59 -11.96 -16.35
C TRP A 499 0.89 -12.18 -16.69
N GLY A 500 1.17 -12.43 -17.98
CA GLY A 500 2.52 -12.60 -18.51
C GLY A 500 2.94 -14.06 -18.73
N GLY A 501 4.19 -14.26 -19.12
CA GLY A 501 4.78 -15.58 -19.36
C GLY A 501 5.52 -16.15 -18.15
N ASN A 502 6.25 -17.25 -18.36
CA ASN A 502 7.15 -17.85 -17.36
C ASN A 502 6.49 -18.25 -16.03
N ILE A 503 5.25 -18.74 -16.07
CA ILE A 503 4.52 -19.19 -14.87
C ILE A 503 4.88 -20.64 -14.56
N ASP A 504 5.35 -20.92 -13.35
CA ASP A 504 5.54 -22.26 -12.81
C ASP A 504 4.38 -22.60 -11.86
N ALA A 505 3.24 -23.01 -12.46
CA ALA A 505 1.97 -23.20 -11.76
C ALA A 505 2.06 -24.18 -10.59
N ARG A 506 2.92 -25.21 -10.68
CA ARG A 506 3.05 -26.22 -9.62
C ARG A 506 3.61 -25.63 -8.32
N ILE A 507 4.50 -24.64 -8.41
CA ILE A 507 4.99 -23.90 -7.23
C ILE A 507 3.84 -23.08 -6.63
N LEU A 508 3.15 -22.30 -7.47
CA LEU A 508 2.07 -21.41 -7.04
C LEU A 508 0.92 -22.18 -6.40
N ASP A 509 0.43 -23.24 -7.04
CA ASP A 509 -0.69 -24.02 -6.53
C ASP A 509 -0.39 -24.63 -5.16
N ASN A 510 0.83 -25.16 -4.97
CA ASN A 510 1.22 -25.77 -3.69
C ASN A 510 1.39 -24.72 -2.59
N ALA A 511 1.96 -23.55 -2.90
CA ALA A 511 2.10 -22.47 -1.93
C ALA A 511 0.74 -21.88 -1.54
N TRP A 512 -0.15 -21.65 -2.51
CA TRP A 512 -1.52 -21.19 -2.24
C TRP A 512 -2.33 -22.20 -1.46
N TYR A 513 -2.25 -23.49 -1.81
CA TYR A 513 -2.97 -24.53 -1.07
C TYR A 513 -2.46 -24.66 0.37
N TYR A 514 -1.16 -24.51 0.60
CA TYR A 514 -0.58 -24.50 1.94
C TYR A 514 -1.12 -23.35 2.81
N LEU A 515 -1.19 -22.14 2.24
CA LEU A 515 -1.76 -20.95 2.89
C LEU A 515 -3.27 -21.12 3.15
N ALA A 516 -4.02 -21.67 2.19
CA ALA A 516 -5.45 -21.95 2.33
C ALA A 516 -5.72 -22.97 3.43
N LEU A 517 -4.90 -24.02 3.56
CA LEU A 517 -5.01 -25.00 4.64
C LEU A 517 -4.78 -24.39 6.02
N GLU A 518 -3.87 -23.42 6.15
CA GLU A 518 -3.65 -22.70 7.41
C GLU A 518 -4.91 -21.95 7.86
N SER A 519 -5.57 -21.28 6.92
CA SER A 519 -6.84 -20.62 7.19
C SER A 519 -7.93 -21.64 7.49
N ALA A 520 -8.06 -22.72 6.71
CA ALA A 520 -9.05 -23.77 6.95
C ALA A 520 -8.92 -24.42 8.34
N ILE A 521 -7.70 -24.62 8.84
CA ILE A 521 -7.45 -25.09 10.21
C ILE A 521 -8.01 -24.10 11.25
N THR A 522 -7.80 -22.81 11.03
CA THR A 522 -8.32 -21.75 11.92
C THR A 522 -9.85 -21.71 11.86
N LEU A 523 -10.43 -21.71 10.67
CA LEU A 523 -11.87 -21.67 10.45
C LEU A 523 -12.56 -22.91 11.02
N ALA A 524 -11.98 -24.11 10.86
CA ALA A 524 -12.49 -25.34 11.43
C ALA A 524 -12.61 -25.25 12.96
N ARG A 525 -11.60 -24.69 13.63
CA ARG A 525 -11.63 -24.49 15.09
C ARG A 525 -12.72 -23.50 15.50
N LEU A 526 -12.83 -22.38 14.80
CA LEU A 526 -13.85 -21.36 15.07
C LEU A 526 -15.27 -21.90 14.84
N ALA A 527 -15.45 -22.76 13.84
CA ALA A 527 -16.72 -23.41 13.53
C ALA A 527 -17.04 -24.62 14.43
N GLY A 528 -16.19 -24.95 15.41
CA GLY A 528 -16.37 -26.13 16.27
C GLY A 528 -16.13 -27.48 15.57
N ALA A 529 -15.61 -27.48 14.34
CA ALA A 529 -15.33 -28.65 13.52
C ALA A 529 -13.94 -29.25 13.79
N SER A 530 -13.58 -29.41 15.07
CA SER A 530 -12.24 -29.84 15.51
C SER A 530 -11.80 -31.19 14.94
N GLY A 531 -12.74 -32.08 14.57
CA GLY A 531 -12.44 -33.36 13.93
C GLY A 531 -11.76 -33.25 12.56
N ASP A 532 -11.95 -32.14 11.85
CA ASP A 532 -11.33 -31.92 10.54
C ASP A 532 -9.91 -31.33 10.65
N VAL A 533 -9.55 -30.77 11.80
CA VAL A 533 -8.27 -30.08 12.02
C VAL A 533 -7.09 -31.01 11.77
N ALA A 534 -7.17 -32.25 12.25
CA ALA A 534 -6.11 -33.25 12.06
C ALA A 534 -5.89 -33.56 10.57
N THR A 535 -6.97 -33.70 9.79
CA THR A 535 -6.91 -33.93 8.34
C THR A 535 -6.22 -32.77 7.62
N TRP A 536 -6.60 -31.53 7.94
CA TRP A 536 -5.98 -30.35 7.30
C TRP A 536 -4.52 -30.18 7.72
N GLN A 537 -4.18 -30.46 8.97
CA GLN A 537 -2.80 -30.48 9.45
C GLN A 537 -1.96 -31.53 8.72
N GLU A 538 -2.47 -32.75 8.54
CA GLU A 538 -1.77 -33.80 7.79
C GLU A 538 -1.49 -33.37 6.35
N ARG A 539 -2.50 -32.83 5.64
CA ARG A 539 -2.33 -32.33 4.27
C ARG A 539 -1.31 -31.20 4.21
N ARG A 540 -1.33 -30.28 5.18
CA ARG A 540 -0.42 -29.13 5.24
C ARG A 540 1.02 -29.58 5.48
N GLU A 541 1.26 -30.47 6.43
CA GLU A 541 2.59 -31.03 6.69
C GLU A 541 3.08 -31.90 5.53
N ARG A 542 2.19 -32.60 4.81
CA ARG A 542 2.54 -33.34 3.59
C ARG A 542 3.09 -32.42 2.50
N VAL A 543 2.44 -31.28 2.22
CA VAL A 543 2.99 -30.27 1.28
C VAL A 543 4.35 -29.78 1.77
N LYS A 544 4.44 -29.38 3.04
CA LYS A 544 5.69 -28.85 3.62
C LYS A 544 6.87 -29.81 3.51
N ALA A 545 6.65 -31.09 3.82
CA ALA A 545 7.71 -32.11 3.80
C ALA A 545 8.24 -32.39 2.38
N ASN A 546 7.46 -32.08 1.35
CA ASN A 546 7.80 -32.39 -0.04
C ASN A 546 8.17 -31.17 -0.87
N PHE A 547 7.79 -29.95 -0.46
CA PHE A 547 7.97 -28.73 -1.26
C PHE A 547 9.44 -28.49 -1.62
N ASP A 548 10.32 -28.31 -0.63
CA ASP A 548 11.76 -28.11 -0.87
C ASP A 548 12.39 -29.31 -1.55
N ARG A 549 12.06 -30.53 -1.10
CA ARG A 549 12.62 -31.77 -1.64
C ARG A 549 12.41 -31.90 -3.15
N VAL A 550 11.25 -31.45 -3.65
CA VAL A 550 10.83 -31.63 -5.05
C VAL A 550 11.12 -30.38 -5.88
N LEU A 551 10.91 -29.19 -5.32
CA LEU A 551 10.90 -27.93 -6.08
C LEU A 551 12.15 -27.08 -5.86
N TRP A 552 13.00 -27.35 -4.86
CA TRP A 552 14.26 -26.60 -4.72
C TRP A 552 15.32 -27.13 -5.70
N ASN A 553 15.72 -26.30 -6.65
CA ASN A 553 16.82 -26.62 -7.55
C ASN A 553 18.15 -26.15 -6.95
N SER A 554 18.91 -27.08 -6.36
CA SER A 554 20.17 -26.78 -5.68
C SER A 554 21.29 -26.27 -6.59
N ALA A 555 21.26 -26.63 -7.88
CA ALA A 555 22.23 -26.21 -8.88
C ALA A 555 22.00 -24.77 -9.35
N ARG A 556 20.72 -24.38 -9.51
CA ARG A 556 20.32 -23.03 -9.94
C ARG A 556 20.04 -22.07 -8.78
N LYS A 557 19.92 -22.59 -7.55
CA LYS A 557 19.62 -21.82 -6.32
C LYS A 557 18.28 -21.09 -6.38
N GLU A 558 17.25 -21.78 -6.84
CA GLU A 558 15.90 -21.24 -7.04
C GLU A 558 14.85 -22.34 -6.83
N TYR A 559 13.61 -21.96 -6.51
CA TYR A 559 12.46 -22.85 -6.67
C TYR A 559 12.12 -22.98 -8.15
N ARG A 560 12.04 -24.23 -8.62
CA ARG A 560 11.77 -24.60 -10.01
C ARG A 560 11.23 -26.02 -10.09
N SER A 561 10.08 -26.20 -10.73
CA SER A 561 9.52 -27.53 -10.95
C SER A 561 10.39 -28.39 -11.87
N PRO A 562 10.52 -29.70 -11.60
CA PRO A 562 11.16 -30.63 -12.52
C PRO A 562 10.50 -30.57 -13.91
N GLY A 563 11.31 -30.39 -14.95
CA GLY A 563 10.85 -30.31 -16.34
C GLY A 563 10.37 -28.92 -16.78
N TYR A 564 10.31 -27.93 -15.89
CA TYR A 564 10.00 -26.56 -16.27
C TYR A 564 11.16 -25.95 -17.07
N THR A 565 10.87 -25.29 -18.20
CA THR A 565 11.86 -24.79 -19.17
C THR A 565 11.88 -23.28 -19.36
N GLY A 566 10.92 -22.53 -18.81
CA GLY A 566 10.85 -21.07 -18.89
C GLY A 566 11.89 -20.34 -18.04
N ASP A 567 11.88 -19.01 -18.11
CA ASP A 567 12.65 -18.17 -17.17
C ASP A 567 12.21 -18.41 -15.72
N THR A 568 13.07 -18.14 -14.75
CA THR A 568 12.75 -18.37 -13.34
C THR A 568 11.55 -17.54 -12.89
N ASP A 569 10.58 -18.23 -12.29
CA ASP A 569 9.34 -17.61 -11.83
C ASP A 569 9.55 -16.88 -10.49
N ASP A 570 9.62 -15.55 -10.55
CA ASP A 570 9.73 -14.68 -9.38
C ASP A 570 8.50 -14.77 -8.47
N ARG A 571 7.31 -14.99 -9.04
CA ARG A 571 6.06 -15.15 -8.29
C ARG A 571 6.10 -16.38 -7.41
N GLY A 572 6.48 -17.53 -7.96
CA GLY A 572 6.59 -18.79 -7.23
C GLY A 572 7.64 -18.73 -6.13
N ASN A 573 8.81 -18.17 -6.43
CA ASN A 573 9.90 -18.02 -5.45
C ASN A 573 9.52 -17.07 -4.30
N ALA A 574 8.84 -15.96 -4.59
CA ALA A 574 8.35 -15.06 -3.56
C ALA A 574 7.24 -15.70 -2.72
N LEU A 575 6.27 -16.36 -3.36
CA LEU A 575 5.14 -16.97 -2.67
C LEU A 575 5.59 -18.12 -1.76
N ALA A 576 6.66 -18.84 -2.11
CA ALA A 576 7.28 -19.83 -1.22
C ALA A 576 7.77 -19.20 0.11
N VAL A 577 8.28 -17.96 0.06
CA VAL A 577 8.66 -17.19 1.26
C VAL A 577 7.42 -16.72 2.02
N VAL A 578 6.43 -16.16 1.33
CA VAL A 578 5.17 -15.69 1.96
C VAL A 578 4.43 -16.84 2.65
N ALA A 579 4.41 -18.02 2.03
CA ALA A 579 3.85 -19.24 2.60
C ALA A 579 4.66 -19.79 3.79
N GLY A 580 5.90 -19.31 4.00
CA GLY A 580 6.82 -19.86 4.99
C GLY A 580 7.27 -21.29 4.67
N LEU A 581 7.16 -21.69 3.40
CA LEU A 581 7.66 -22.97 2.88
C LEU A 581 9.16 -22.91 2.61
N ALA A 582 9.67 -21.73 2.24
CA ALA A 582 11.09 -21.58 1.94
C ALA A 582 11.99 -21.74 3.17
N ASP A 583 13.08 -22.50 3.03
CA ASP A 583 14.13 -22.54 4.03
C ASP A 583 14.80 -21.15 4.14
N PRO A 584 14.89 -20.54 5.34
CA PRO A 584 15.62 -19.30 5.54
C PRO A 584 17.07 -19.31 5.03
N ALA A 585 17.74 -20.46 4.98
CA ALA A 585 19.07 -20.60 4.39
C ALA A 585 19.10 -20.28 2.89
N ASN A 586 17.96 -20.41 2.20
CA ASN A 586 17.81 -20.11 0.77
C ASN A 586 17.41 -18.65 0.50
N HIS A 587 17.02 -17.86 1.53
CA HIS A 587 16.59 -16.47 1.35
C HIS A 587 17.59 -15.58 0.58
N PRO A 588 18.92 -15.66 0.78
CA PRO A 588 19.86 -14.88 -0.01
C PRO A 588 19.80 -15.19 -1.51
N ALA A 589 19.62 -16.46 -1.86
CA ALA A 589 19.50 -16.90 -3.25
C ALA A 589 18.16 -16.46 -3.86
N ILE A 590 17.06 -16.63 -3.12
CA ILE A 590 15.73 -16.16 -3.54
C ILE A 590 15.73 -14.64 -3.72
N THR A 591 16.37 -13.89 -2.82
CA THR A 591 16.55 -12.44 -2.97
C THR A 591 17.27 -12.08 -4.27
N SER A 592 18.26 -12.88 -4.69
CA SER A 592 18.93 -12.71 -5.97
C SER A 592 17.97 -12.94 -7.14
N VAL A 593 17.14 -13.99 -7.08
CA VAL A 593 16.10 -14.27 -8.09
C VAL A 593 15.14 -13.07 -8.20
N LEU A 594 14.60 -12.60 -7.07
CA LEU A 594 13.64 -11.49 -7.04
C LEU A 594 14.25 -10.13 -7.43
N ARG A 595 15.59 -10.02 -7.45
CA ARG A 595 16.29 -8.83 -7.95
C ARG A 595 16.35 -8.81 -9.47
N THR A 596 16.54 -9.96 -10.12
CA THR A 596 16.84 -10.06 -11.56
C THR A 596 15.68 -10.51 -12.43
N HIS A 597 14.74 -11.28 -11.87
CA HIS A 597 13.56 -11.76 -12.58
C HIS A 597 12.35 -10.89 -12.25
N LEU A 598 11.70 -10.37 -13.30
CA LEU A 598 10.64 -9.36 -13.21
C LEU A 598 9.36 -9.83 -13.93
N ASN A 599 9.05 -11.12 -13.87
CA ASN A 599 7.94 -11.72 -14.62
C ASN A 599 6.54 -11.44 -14.02
N ALA A 600 6.47 -11.08 -12.74
CA ALA A 600 5.20 -10.76 -12.08
C ALA A 600 4.43 -9.59 -12.72
N SER A 601 3.11 -9.74 -12.86
CA SER A 601 2.20 -8.61 -13.09
C SER A 601 2.03 -7.78 -11.81
N PRO A 602 1.38 -6.60 -11.89
CA PRO A 602 1.06 -5.83 -10.69
C PRO A 602 0.31 -6.60 -9.59
N TYR A 603 -0.55 -7.55 -9.97
CA TYR A 603 -1.27 -8.41 -9.03
C TYR A 603 -0.32 -9.22 -8.14
N MET A 604 0.60 -9.97 -8.74
CA MET A 604 1.53 -10.84 -8.00
C MET A 604 2.76 -10.11 -7.48
N GLU A 605 3.06 -8.93 -8.02
CA GLU A 605 4.12 -8.05 -7.49
C GLU A 605 3.88 -7.72 -6.01
N PHE A 606 2.62 -7.65 -5.58
CA PHE A 606 2.22 -7.58 -4.18
C PHE A 606 2.99 -8.59 -3.30
N TYR A 607 2.98 -9.85 -3.70
CA TYR A 607 3.59 -10.95 -2.95
C TYR A 607 5.11 -11.00 -3.13
N VAL A 608 5.63 -10.54 -4.26
CA VAL A 608 7.07 -10.35 -4.46
C VAL A 608 7.63 -9.34 -3.47
N LEU A 609 6.96 -8.20 -3.33
CA LEU A 609 7.34 -7.17 -2.36
C LEU A 609 7.18 -7.69 -0.92
N GLU A 610 6.08 -8.37 -0.59
CA GLU A 610 5.88 -8.97 0.74
C GLU A 610 6.98 -9.99 1.07
N GLY A 611 7.34 -10.86 0.12
CA GLY A 611 8.44 -11.82 0.28
C GLY A 611 9.80 -11.15 0.51
N LEU A 612 10.12 -10.08 -0.22
CA LEU A 612 11.36 -9.32 -0.01
C LEU A 612 11.44 -8.71 1.39
N TYR A 613 10.35 -8.14 1.91
CA TYR A 613 10.31 -7.63 3.28
C TYR A 613 10.42 -8.75 4.32
N LEU A 614 9.77 -9.90 4.13
CA LEU A 614 9.87 -11.06 5.01
C LEU A 614 11.30 -11.63 5.09
N MET A 615 12.12 -11.46 4.04
CA MET A 615 13.53 -11.85 4.03
C MET A 615 14.46 -10.77 4.61
N GLY A 616 13.96 -9.57 4.96
CA GLY A 616 14.78 -8.42 5.33
C GLY A 616 15.49 -7.76 4.13
N ALA A 617 15.11 -8.10 2.90
CA ALA A 617 15.71 -7.59 1.66
C ALA A 617 15.11 -6.23 1.23
N VAL A 618 14.96 -5.30 2.19
CA VAL A 618 14.19 -4.05 2.03
C VAL A 618 14.69 -3.20 0.87
N HIS A 619 16.01 -3.02 0.72
CA HIS A 619 16.57 -2.22 -0.36
C HIS A 619 16.29 -2.81 -1.75
N VAL A 620 16.10 -4.13 -1.85
CA VAL A 620 15.69 -4.77 -3.10
C VAL A 620 14.24 -4.45 -3.39
N ALA A 621 13.37 -4.51 -2.38
CA ALA A 621 11.96 -4.11 -2.52
C ALA A 621 11.84 -2.64 -2.95
N GLU A 622 12.58 -1.73 -2.30
CA GLU A 622 12.62 -0.30 -2.65
C GLU A 622 13.10 -0.08 -4.09
N THR A 623 14.20 -0.73 -4.49
CA THR A 623 14.72 -0.61 -5.86
C THR A 623 13.72 -1.14 -6.88
N ARG A 624 13.09 -2.28 -6.58
CA ARG A 624 12.09 -2.91 -7.44
C ARG A 624 10.84 -2.03 -7.58
N MET A 625 10.34 -1.46 -6.48
CA MET A 625 9.24 -0.48 -6.51
C MET A 625 9.61 0.74 -7.38
N ARG A 626 10.79 1.34 -7.17
CA ARG A 626 11.24 2.46 -8.01
C ARG A 626 11.30 2.13 -9.48
N THR A 627 11.74 0.92 -9.82
CA THR A 627 11.91 0.51 -11.21
C THR A 627 10.57 0.23 -11.88
N ARG A 628 9.72 -0.58 -11.25
CA ARG A 628 8.48 -1.07 -11.86
C ARG A 628 7.35 -0.05 -11.83
N TYR A 629 7.32 0.82 -10.81
CA TYR A 629 6.26 1.81 -10.63
C TYR A 629 6.64 3.20 -11.13
N ALA A 630 7.86 3.41 -11.65
CA ALA A 630 8.35 4.71 -12.13
C ALA A 630 7.34 5.44 -13.01
N SER A 631 6.87 4.79 -14.07
CA SER A 631 5.93 5.38 -15.03
C SER A 631 4.59 5.72 -14.39
N GLN A 632 4.09 4.88 -13.48
CA GLN A 632 2.83 5.10 -12.78
C GLN A 632 2.92 6.24 -11.78
N VAL A 633 4.05 6.38 -11.07
CA VAL A 633 4.29 7.50 -10.16
C VAL A 633 4.44 8.81 -10.93
N ALA A 634 5.15 8.79 -12.07
CA ALA A 634 5.35 9.96 -12.92
C ALA A 634 4.11 10.39 -13.70
N ASP A 635 3.15 9.48 -13.92
CA ASP A 635 1.89 9.82 -14.59
C ASP A 635 1.12 10.89 -13.80
N PRO A 636 0.54 11.90 -14.47
CA PRO A 636 -0.23 12.94 -13.76
C PRO A 636 -1.59 12.43 -13.25
N GLY A 637 -2.03 11.24 -13.65
CA GLY A 637 -3.25 10.60 -13.16
C GLY A 637 -3.16 10.20 -11.69
N TYR A 638 -4.32 9.97 -11.08
CA TYR A 638 -4.46 9.82 -9.63
C TYR A 638 -4.41 8.36 -9.14
N THR A 639 -4.31 7.40 -10.05
CA THR A 639 -4.53 5.97 -9.78
C THR A 639 -3.42 5.09 -10.35
N LEU A 640 -3.42 3.81 -9.97
CA LEU A 640 -2.52 2.77 -10.45
C LEU A 640 -3.22 1.88 -11.48
N TRP A 641 -2.44 1.37 -12.44
CA TRP A 641 -2.96 0.69 -13.64
C TRP A 641 -3.17 -0.81 -13.42
N GLU A 642 -3.94 -1.45 -14.30
CA GLU A 642 -4.18 -2.90 -14.31
C GLU A 642 -2.91 -3.68 -14.65
N VAL A 643 -2.16 -3.22 -15.65
CA VAL A 643 -0.90 -3.82 -16.09
C VAL A 643 0.20 -2.77 -16.13
N TRP A 644 1.45 -3.20 -16.36
CA TRP A 644 2.60 -2.28 -16.36
C TRP A 644 2.54 -1.22 -17.47
N ASP A 645 1.79 -1.48 -18.54
CA ASP A 645 1.48 -0.52 -19.60
C ASP A 645 0.10 0.09 -19.39
N LYS A 646 0.03 1.43 -19.34
CA LYS A 646 -1.21 2.18 -19.12
C LYS A 646 -2.31 1.80 -20.13
N ASN A 647 -1.94 1.54 -21.38
CA ASN A 647 -2.91 1.23 -22.44
C ASN A 647 -3.21 -0.28 -22.58
N GLY A 648 -2.53 -1.13 -21.81
CA GLY A 648 -2.73 -2.58 -21.83
C GLY A 648 -3.93 -3.06 -21.01
N GLY A 649 -4.55 -2.16 -20.23
CA GLY A 649 -5.68 -2.43 -19.36
C GLY A 649 -6.33 -1.13 -18.89
N THR A 650 -7.04 -1.18 -17.78
CA THR A 650 -7.60 0.03 -17.13
C THR A 650 -6.51 0.83 -16.41
N ASP A 651 -6.64 2.14 -16.35
CA ASP A 651 -5.70 3.01 -15.61
C ASP A 651 -6.07 3.19 -14.11
N ASN A 652 -7.02 2.39 -13.65
CA ASN A 652 -7.48 2.32 -12.26
C ASN A 652 -7.85 0.88 -11.89
N HIS A 653 -6.90 0.16 -11.28
CA HIS A 653 -7.10 -1.23 -10.87
C HIS A 653 -6.49 -1.53 -9.50
N ALA A 654 -7.33 -1.95 -8.56
CA ALA A 654 -6.93 -1.99 -7.15
C ALA A 654 -5.90 -3.07 -6.82
N TRP A 655 -5.78 -4.14 -7.61
CA TRP A 655 -4.79 -5.19 -7.32
C TRP A 655 -3.31 -4.73 -7.33
N ASN A 656 -3.05 -3.51 -7.77
CA ASN A 656 -1.72 -2.91 -7.92
C ASN A 656 -1.29 -2.12 -6.66
N GLY A 657 -2.05 -2.19 -5.57
CA GLY A 657 -1.73 -1.49 -4.32
C GLY A 657 -0.75 -2.20 -3.38
N GLY A 658 -0.01 -3.22 -3.85
CA GLY A 658 1.02 -3.91 -3.07
C GLY A 658 2.01 -3.00 -2.31
N PRO A 659 2.56 -1.94 -2.94
CA PRO A 659 3.40 -0.95 -2.25
C PRO A 659 2.76 -0.34 -0.99
N LEU A 660 1.46 0.00 -1.05
CA LEU A 660 0.74 0.58 0.09
C LEU A 660 0.77 -0.36 1.29
N TYR A 661 0.45 -1.63 1.06
CA TYR A 661 0.45 -2.63 2.12
C TYR A 661 1.86 -2.85 2.67
N VAL A 662 2.87 -3.07 1.82
CA VAL A 662 4.21 -3.42 2.32
C VAL A 662 4.90 -2.27 3.05
N LEU A 663 4.70 -1.02 2.60
CA LEU A 663 5.22 0.17 3.28
C LEU A 663 4.60 0.34 4.67
N SER A 664 3.30 0.07 4.81
CA SER A 664 2.58 0.23 6.08
C SER A 664 2.85 -0.95 7.04
N ALA A 665 2.69 -2.17 6.54
CA ALA A 665 2.78 -3.41 7.33
C ALA A 665 4.23 -3.78 7.68
N TYR A 666 5.20 -3.52 6.80
CA TYR A 666 6.59 -3.91 6.99
C TYR A 666 7.54 -2.73 7.11
N GLY A 667 7.42 -1.73 6.23
CA GLY A 667 8.23 -0.51 6.29
C GLY A 667 8.08 0.22 7.63
N ALA A 668 6.86 0.58 7.99
CA ALA A 668 6.52 1.10 9.32
C ALA A 668 6.37 -0.02 10.37
N GLY A 669 6.14 -1.25 9.93
CA GLY A 669 6.21 -2.45 10.77
C GLY A 669 4.97 -2.72 11.62
N VAL A 670 3.81 -2.14 11.28
CA VAL A 670 2.58 -2.22 12.08
C VAL A 670 1.73 -3.40 11.63
N ARG A 671 1.63 -4.50 12.40
CA ARG A 671 0.85 -5.69 12.01
C ARG A 671 0.21 -6.41 13.19
N PRO A 672 -1.02 -6.96 13.05
CA PRO A 672 -1.61 -7.76 14.12
C PRO A 672 -0.83 -9.06 14.32
N THR A 673 -0.58 -9.43 15.58
CA THR A 673 -0.01 -10.74 15.95
C THR A 673 -1.03 -11.68 16.56
N THR A 674 -2.18 -11.13 16.97
CA THR A 674 -3.38 -11.90 17.30
C THR A 674 -4.62 -11.26 16.66
N PRO A 675 -5.70 -12.04 16.46
CA PRO A 675 -6.94 -11.54 15.86
C PRO A 675 -7.48 -10.27 16.51
N GLY A 676 -7.86 -9.29 15.69
CA GLY A 676 -8.49 -8.04 16.13
C GLY A 676 -7.56 -7.16 16.97
N TRP A 677 -6.25 -7.16 16.66
CA TRP A 677 -5.24 -6.24 17.20
C TRP A 677 -5.08 -6.26 18.72
N LYS A 678 -5.47 -7.34 19.40
CA LYS A 678 -5.24 -7.48 20.85
C LYS A 678 -3.75 -7.40 21.17
N THR A 679 -2.94 -8.06 20.35
CA THR A 679 -1.49 -7.88 20.30
C THR A 679 -1.07 -7.59 18.87
N TYR A 680 -0.04 -6.78 18.71
CA TYR A 680 0.47 -6.37 17.40
C TYR A 680 1.95 -6.03 17.47
N ASP A 681 2.61 -6.05 16.32
CA ASP A 681 3.99 -5.62 16.14
C ASP A 681 4.04 -4.14 15.73
N VAL A 682 5.08 -3.44 16.20
CA VAL A 682 5.65 -2.24 15.58
C VAL A 682 7.14 -2.52 15.40
N VAL A 683 7.47 -3.23 14.32
CA VAL A 683 8.84 -3.69 14.01
C VAL A 683 9.22 -3.17 12.62
N PRO A 684 9.73 -1.93 12.53
CA PRO A 684 9.93 -1.26 11.26
C PRO A 684 11.16 -1.74 10.52
N TRP A 685 10.99 -2.02 9.24
CA TRP A 685 12.03 -2.31 8.27
C TRP A 685 12.27 -1.08 7.40
N THR A 686 13.01 -0.12 7.97
CA THR A 686 13.13 1.25 7.43
C THR A 686 13.89 1.34 6.12
N GLY A 687 14.76 0.39 5.78
CA GLY A 687 15.55 0.45 4.55
C GLY A 687 16.26 1.81 4.38
N SER A 688 16.01 2.50 3.26
CA SER A 688 16.58 3.81 2.99
C SER A 688 15.87 4.96 3.72
N PHE A 689 14.66 4.75 4.26
CA PHE A 689 13.92 5.79 4.95
C PHE A 689 14.61 6.24 6.23
N THR A 690 14.84 7.55 6.32
CA THR A 690 15.26 8.23 7.55
C THR A 690 14.08 8.74 8.35
N LYS A 691 12.90 8.90 7.72
CA LYS A 691 11.66 9.25 8.41
C LYS A 691 10.50 8.42 7.91
N ILE A 692 9.63 8.03 8.84
CA ILE A 692 8.31 7.44 8.55
C ILE A 692 7.32 8.04 9.56
N ASP A 693 6.17 8.49 9.08
CA ASP A 693 5.02 8.90 9.91
C ASP A 693 3.76 8.23 9.34
N THR A 694 3.11 7.41 10.15
CA THR A 694 1.96 6.61 9.74
C THR A 694 0.90 6.53 10.83
N LEU A 695 -0.36 6.42 10.38
CA LEU A 695 -1.49 6.05 11.21
C LEU A 695 -2.15 4.81 10.62
N THR A 696 -2.31 3.77 11.43
CA THR A 696 -3.03 2.54 11.05
C THR A 696 -4.34 2.48 11.83
N PRO A 697 -5.51 2.63 11.17
CA PRO A 697 -6.81 2.49 11.82
C PRO A 697 -7.07 1.01 12.15
N THR A 698 -7.58 0.73 13.35
CA THR A 698 -7.88 -0.65 13.76
C THR A 698 -9.20 -0.75 14.50
N VAL A 699 -9.72 -1.98 14.66
CA VAL A 699 -10.91 -2.26 15.50
C VAL A 699 -10.69 -1.99 17.00
N ARG A 700 -9.48 -1.61 17.42
CA ARG A 700 -9.14 -1.20 18.79
C ARG A 700 -8.89 0.30 18.92
N GLY A 701 -8.94 1.04 17.82
CA GLY A 701 -8.53 2.45 17.71
C GLY A 701 -7.21 2.61 16.94
N ASP A 702 -6.84 3.86 16.69
CA ASP A 702 -5.72 4.19 15.80
C ASP A 702 -4.36 3.89 16.45
N ILE A 703 -3.47 3.28 15.66
CA ILE A 703 -2.06 3.09 16.02
C ILE A 703 -1.24 4.11 15.24
N GLY A 704 -0.66 5.09 15.95
CA GLY A 704 0.24 6.07 15.35
C GLY A 704 1.70 5.65 15.53
N VAL A 705 2.50 5.69 14.46
CA VAL A 705 3.93 5.38 14.51
C VAL A 705 4.72 6.47 13.79
N ARG A 706 5.74 6.99 14.48
CA ARG A 706 6.70 7.93 13.90
C ARG A 706 8.12 7.48 14.15
N ILE A 707 8.94 7.51 13.12
CA ILE A 707 10.35 7.14 13.13
C ILE A 707 11.15 8.30 12.59
N ASP A 708 12.16 8.74 13.33
CA ASP A 708 13.17 9.70 12.90
C ASP A 708 14.55 9.08 13.15
N ARG A 709 15.30 8.80 12.08
CA ARG A 709 16.61 8.15 12.09
C ARG A 709 17.71 9.14 11.68
N GLY A 710 18.76 9.20 12.48
CA GLY A 710 20.05 9.80 12.17
C GLY A 710 21.11 8.74 11.86
N GLU A 711 22.37 9.13 11.70
CA GLU A 711 23.46 8.21 11.35
C GLU A 711 23.71 7.11 12.39
N ASP A 712 23.61 7.44 13.67
CA ASP A 712 23.84 6.52 14.80
C ASP A 712 22.74 6.65 15.88
N THR A 713 21.61 7.25 15.51
CA THR A 713 20.50 7.52 16.43
C THR A 713 19.17 7.16 15.83
N VAL A 714 18.24 6.68 16.64
CA VAL A 714 16.84 6.44 16.24
C VAL A 714 15.89 6.99 17.29
N ALA A 715 14.85 7.70 16.86
CA ALA A 715 13.68 8.03 17.67
C ALA A 715 12.46 7.32 17.09
N LEU A 716 11.79 6.48 17.88
CA LEU A 716 10.58 5.75 17.52
C LEU A 716 9.48 6.09 18.52
N LYS A 717 8.41 6.71 18.04
CA LYS A 717 7.21 7.03 18.81
C LYS A 717 6.07 6.10 18.40
N VAL A 718 5.38 5.52 19.38
CA VAL A 718 4.23 4.65 19.19
C VAL A 718 3.07 5.14 20.05
N ALA A 719 1.93 5.40 19.44
CA ALA A 719 0.65 5.61 20.12
C ALA A 719 -0.16 4.31 20.07
N SER A 720 -0.32 3.66 21.22
CA SER A 720 -1.01 2.38 21.37
C SER A 720 -2.42 2.57 21.94
N PRO A 721 -3.47 2.05 21.29
CA PRO A 721 -4.84 2.10 21.80
C PRO A 721 -5.02 1.41 23.15
N ARG A 722 -6.14 1.66 23.84
CA ARG A 722 -6.47 0.97 25.10
C ARG A 722 -6.72 -0.52 24.87
N GLY A 723 -6.36 -1.35 25.86
CA GLY A 723 -6.64 -2.79 25.83
C GLY A 723 -5.78 -3.61 24.85
N THR A 724 -4.71 -3.02 24.33
CA THR A 724 -3.78 -3.68 23.40
C THR A 724 -2.37 -3.82 24.01
N THR A 725 -1.53 -4.64 23.39
CA THR A 725 -0.11 -4.76 23.73
C THR A 725 0.71 -4.81 22.44
N ALA A 726 1.64 -3.87 22.29
CA ALA A 726 2.55 -3.82 21.16
C ALA A 726 3.85 -4.58 21.49
N ARG A 727 4.38 -5.34 20.54
CA ARG A 727 5.81 -5.69 20.52
C ARG A 727 6.52 -4.66 19.64
N VAL A 728 7.29 -3.78 20.27
CA VAL A 728 8.01 -2.68 19.62
C VAL A 728 9.46 -3.12 19.39
N GLY A 729 9.87 -3.19 18.12
CA GLY A 729 11.27 -3.38 17.73
C GLY A 729 11.93 -2.03 17.51
N VAL A 730 12.82 -1.61 18.40
CA VAL A 730 13.64 -0.41 18.19
C VAL A 730 14.77 -0.79 17.23
N PRO A 731 14.86 -0.17 16.03
CA PRO A 731 15.90 -0.50 15.07
C PRO A 731 17.31 -0.35 15.64
N VAL A 732 18.12 -1.36 15.36
CA VAL A 732 19.56 -1.38 15.53
C VAL A 732 20.18 -1.92 14.26
N TYR A 733 21.44 -1.63 14.03
CA TYR A 733 22.11 -2.04 12.81
C TYR A 733 23.33 -2.88 13.16
N ARG A 734 23.47 -3.99 12.44
CA ARG A 734 24.66 -4.85 12.51
C ARG A 734 24.94 -5.30 13.95
N GLY A 735 23.88 -5.64 14.69
CA GLY A 735 23.93 -6.11 16.08
C GLY A 735 24.68 -5.18 17.03
N SER A 736 24.64 -3.88 16.76
CA SER A 736 25.08 -2.85 17.68
C SER A 736 24.36 -2.98 19.03
N ARG A 737 24.99 -2.44 20.08
CA ARG A 737 24.50 -2.52 21.46
C ARG A 737 24.14 -1.12 21.97
N PRO A 738 23.03 -0.55 21.50
CA PRO A 738 22.71 0.84 21.77
C PRO A 738 22.41 1.09 23.24
N VAL A 739 22.43 2.37 23.60
CA VAL A 739 21.71 2.86 24.77
C VAL A 739 20.31 3.23 24.32
N ILE A 740 19.29 2.57 24.86
CA ILE A 740 17.88 2.86 24.56
C ILE A 740 17.21 3.46 25.79
N LYS A 741 16.53 4.58 25.59
CA LYS A 741 15.64 5.20 26.56
C LYS A 741 14.19 5.07 26.11
N ALA A 742 13.29 4.72 27.02
CA ALA A 742 11.85 4.78 26.82
C ALA A 742 11.29 5.93 27.69
N ASN A 743 10.56 6.85 27.07
CA ASN A 743 10.00 8.06 27.71
C ASN A 743 11.06 8.81 28.55
N GLY A 744 12.27 8.95 28.00
CA GLY A 744 13.40 9.65 28.60
C GLY A 744 14.22 8.86 29.62
N ARG A 745 13.80 7.64 30.01
CA ARG A 745 14.52 6.79 30.99
C ARG A 745 15.28 5.68 30.30
N THR A 746 16.56 5.49 30.62
CA THR A 746 17.37 4.38 30.08
C THR A 746 16.78 3.03 30.48
N VAL A 747 16.39 2.22 29.50
CA VAL A 747 15.79 0.90 29.68
C VAL A 747 16.69 -0.22 29.18
N TYR A 748 17.62 0.07 28.28
CA TYR A 748 18.56 -0.90 27.72
C TYR A 748 19.92 -0.26 27.53
N LYS A 749 20.99 -0.97 27.92
CA LYS A 749 22.38 -0.54 27.70
C LYS A 749 23.30 -1.75 27.84
N ARG A 750 24.37 -1.81 27.03
CA ARG A 750 25.37 -2.90 27.07
C ARG A 750 24.75 -4.29 26.93
N GLY A 751 23.81 -4.45 26.02
CA GLY A 751 23.17 -5.75 25.78
C GLY A 751 22.13 -6.17 26.83
N ARG A 752 21.86 -5.35 27.86
CA ARG A 752 21.03 -5.73 29.00
C ARG A 752 19.87 -4.75 29.22
N PHE A 753 18.71 -5.31 29.57
CA PHE A 753 17.58 -4.55 30.09
C PHE A 753 17.86 -4.09 31.53
N ILE A 754 17.51 -2.84 31.86
CA ILE A 754 17.89 -2.20 33.13
C ILE A 754 16.64 -1.79 33.90
N GLY A 755 16.39 -2.41 35.05
CA GLY A 755 15.34 -1.99 35.98
C GLY A 755 13.96 -2.62 35.72
N ARG A 756 12.92 -2.03 36.31
CA ARG A 756 11.51 -2.41 36.13
C ARG A 756 10.69 -1.19 35.72
N PHE A 757 9.87 -1.34 34.69
CA PHE A 757 9.02 -0.27 34.18
C PHE A 757 7.58 -0.76 34.07
N SER A 758 6.64 0.04 34.57
CA SER A 758 5.22 -0.29 34.44
C SER A 758 4.81 -0.27 32.96
N GLY A 759 4.16 -1.35 32.50
CA GLY A 759 3.69 -1.47 31.12
C GLY A 759 4.78 -1.65 30.06
N LEU A 760 6.04 -1.89 30.44
CA LEU A 760 7.13 -2.16 29.50
C LEU A 760 8.00 -3.33 29.97
N ALA A 761 8.22 -4.33 29.12
CA ALA A 761 9.13 -5.43 29.39
C ALA A 761 10.04 -5.73 28.19
N PHE A 762 11.22 -6.29 28.47
CA PHE A 762 12.14 -6.74 27.43
C PHE A 762 11.62 -8.01 26.74
N ALA A 763 11.66 -8.03 25.42
CA ALA A 763 11.13 -9.12 24.60
C ALA A 763 12.19 -9.79 23.71
N GLY A 764 13.48 -9.45 23.91
CA GLY A 764 14.60 -10.01 23.16
C GLY A 764 15.36 -8.95 22.36
N ALA A 765 16.41 -9.38 21.66
CA ALA A 765 17.15 -8.56 20.70
C ALA A 765 17.73 -9.49 19.62
N ASP A 766 17.91 -8.95 18.42
CA ASP A 766 18.66 -9.58 17.34
C ASP A 766 19.57 -8.54 16.66
N ALA A 767 20.06 -8.85 15.46
CA ALA A 767 20.98 -7.98 14.74
C ALA A 767 20.34 -6.68 14.20
N GLU A 768 19.01 -6.64 14.09
CA GLU A 768 18.27 -5.55 13.44
C GLU A 768 17.34 -4.81 14.42
N HIS A 769 16.94 -5.43 15.54
CA HIS A 769 16.07 -4.78 16.53
C HIS A 769 16.37 -5.19 17.98
N VAL A 770 16.08 -4.25 18.89
CA VAL A 770 15.87 -4.54 20.32
C VAL A 770 14.37 -4.48 20.60
N TYR A 771 13.81 -5.56 21.13
CA TYR A 771 12.37 -5.73 21.28
C TYR A 771 11.89 -5.44 22.70
N PHE A 772 10.75 -4.76 22.79
CA PHE A 772 10.02 -4.54 24.02
C PHE A 772 8.54 -4.90 23.85
N THR A 773 7.91 -5.45 24.88
CA THR A 773 6.44 -5.43 24.99
C THR A 773 6.02 -4.14 25.68
N ALA A 774 5.11 -3.40 25.07
CA ALA A 774 4.62 -2.12 25.53
C ALA A 774 3.08 -2.15 25.67
N GLY A 775 2.58 -1.74 26.83
CA GLY A 775 1.15 -1.59 27.09
C GLY A 775 0.55 -0.38 26.38
N PRO A 776 -0.76 -0.12 26.57
CA PRO A 776 -1.46 1.00 25.94
C PRO A 776 -0.86 2.36 26.35
N GLY A 777 -1.03 3.38 25.50
CA GLY A 777 -0.52 4.73 25.71
C GLY A 777 0.55 5.15 24.70
N THR A 778 1.22 6.28 24.96
CA THR A 778 2.29 6.79 24.10
C THR A 778 3.65 6.39 24.64
N TRP A 779 4.46 5.76 23.78
CA TRP A 779 5.83 5.37 24.05
C TRP A 779 6.77 6.07 23.09
N THR A 780 7.81 6.71 23.62
CA THR A 780 8.90 7.30 22.83
C THR A 780 10.19 6.57 23.18
N PHE A 781 10.71 5.80 22.24
CA PHE A 781 12.00 5.16 22.30
C PHE A 781 13.03 6.05 21.62
N THR A 782 14.16 6.31 22.29
CA THR A 782 15.32 6.97 21.70
C THR A 782 16.52 6.07 21.89
N ALA A 783 17.26 5.82 20.82
CA ALA A 783 18.43 4.97 20.80
C ALA A 783 19.63 5.74 20.25
N THR A 784 20.79 5.53 20.85
CA THR A 784 22.10 6.07 20.42
C THR A 784 23.12 4.93 20.40
N GLY A 785 24.08 4.93 19.48
CA GLY A 785 24.95 3.77 19.29
C GLY A 785 24.24 2.64 18.55
N VAL A 786 23.35 2.97 17.62
CA VAL A 786 22.58 2.00 16.81
C VAL A 786 23.39 1.44 15.64
N GLY A 787 24.61 1.93 15.39
CA GLY A 787 25.49 1.46 14.30
C GLY A 787 25.23 2.17 12.97
N ARG A 788 26.25 2.18 12.09
CA ARG A 788 26.18 2.81 10.76
C ARG A 788 25.61 1.81 9.72
N LEU A 789 24.85 2.34 8.76
CA LEU A 789 24.38 1.60 7.59
C LEU A 789 25.43 1.61 6.46
N GLY A 790 25.45 0.52 5.68
CA GLY A 790 26.39 0.34 4.58
C GLY A 790 27.71 -0.28 5.05
N ASN A 791 27.86 -1.58 4.83
CA ASN A 791 29.11 -2.32 4.98
C ASN A 791 29.45 -2.93 3.62
N ILE A 792 30.45 -2.37 2.94
CA ILE A 792 30.89 -2.87 1.62
C ILE A 792 31.91 -4.02 1.73
N ALA A 793 32.36 -4.32 2.95
CA ALA A 793 33.24 -5.45 3.26
C ALA A 793 32.50 -6.78 3.47
N ALA A 794 31.17 -6.78 3.60
CA ALA A 794 30.40 -8.01 3.82
C ALA A 794 30.66 -9.06 2.72
N GLY A 795 31.06 -10.26 3.14
CA GLY A 795 31.41 -11.40 2.28
C GLY A 795 32.68 -11.21 1.44
N ARG A 796 33.46 -10.15 1.68
CA ARG A 796 34.67 -9.86 0.91
C ARG A 796 35.83 -10.74 1.35
N ARG A 797 36.82 -10.86 0.47
CA ARG A 797 37.99 -11.70 0.74
C ARG A 797 38.89 -11.00 1.75
N VAL A 798 39.31 -11.75 2.78
CA VAL A 798 40.24 -11.28 3.82
C VAL A 798 41.56 -12.03 3.70
N THR A 799 42.67 -11.31 3.87
CA THR A 799 44.02 -11.86 4.00
C THR A 799 44.69 -11.33 5.26
N GLY A 800 45.71 -12.00 5.77
CA GLY A 800 46.45 -11.55 6.96
C GLY A 800 47.80 -12.24 7.06
N ASN A 801 48.73 -11.65 7.82
CA ASN A 801 50.06 -12.25 8.04
C ASN A 801 50.09 -13.28 9.19
N SER A 802 49.05 -13.32 10.02
CA SER A 802 48.93 -14.26 11.12
C SER A 802 47.47 -14.59 11.37
N SER A 803 47.09 -15.86 11.17
CA SER A 803 45.74 -16.35 11.42
C SER A 803 45.79 -17.76 12.04
N GLU A 804 44.88 -18.01 12.96
CA GLU A 804 44.52 -19.35 13.44
C GLU A 804 43.24 -19.77 12.71
N GLU A 805 43.35 -20.77 11.84
CA GLU A 805 42.23 -21.27 11.05
C GLU A 805 41.62 -22.51 11.70
N SER A 806 40.31 -22.49 11.95
CA SER A 806 39.54 -23.62 12.45
C SER A 806 38.08 -23.54 11.99
N GLY A 807 37.26 -24.54 12.31
CA GLY A 807 35.83 -24.52 11.98
C GLY A 807 35.03 -23.38 12.63
N ASN A 808 35.57 -22.71 13.66
CA ASN A 808 34.89 -21.62 14.36
C ASN A 808 35.66 -20.29 14.36
N ARG A 809 36.82 -20.17 13.72
CA ARG A 809 37.57 -18.91 13.62
C ARG A 809 38.50 -18.91 12.41
N GLY A 810 38.78 -17.75 11.85
CA GLY A 810 39.64 -17.61 10.66
C GLY A 810 39.45 -16.29 9.94
N LEU A 811 40.18 -16.10 8.84
CA LEU A 811 40.13 -14.85 8.05
C LEU A 811 38.76 -14.62 7.40
N ALA A 812 38.12 -15.67 6.88
CA ALA A 812 36.83 -15.55 6.17
C ALA A 812 35.68 -15.11 7.09
N GLN A 813 35.81 -15.37 8.40
CA GLN A 813 34.84 -15.00 9.43
C GLN A 813 34.95 -13.54 9.85
N LEU A 814 35.97 -12.79 9.40
CA LEU A 814 36.09 -11.37 9.76
C LEU A 814 35.10 -10.49 8.99
N THR A 815 34.51 -11.01 7.91
CA THR A 815 33.58 -10.29 7.03
C THR A 815 32.28 -11.06 6.79
N ASP A 816 31.94 -12.01 7.66
CA ASP A 816 30.79 -12.91 7.47
C ASP A 816 29.46 -12.29 7.95
N SER A 817 29.50 -11.04 8.40
CA SER A 817 28.40 -10.27 8.98
C SER A 817 27.89 -10.81 10.32
N LEU A 818 28.60 -11.72 10.97
CA LEU A 818 28.33 -12.13 12.35
C LEU A 818 29.06 -11.18 13.29
N VAL A 819 28.31 -10.28 13.91
CA VAL A 819 28.88 -9.22 14.77
C VAL A 819 29.00 -9.60 16.25
N THR A 820 28.64 -10.82 16.61
CA THR A 820 28.72 -11.34 17.98
C THR A 820 29.41 -12.71 17.98
N ALA A 821 30.52 -12.84 18.71
CA ALA A 821 31.20 -14.10 18.87
C ALA A 821 30.41 -15.05 19.77
N VAL A 822 30.26 -16.28 19.32
CA VAL A 822 29.68 -17.42 20.06
C VAL A 822 30.61 -18.63 19.94
N GLY A 823 30.41 -19.67 20.76
CA GLY A 823 31.33 -20.82 20.80
C GLY A 823 31.60 -21.49 19.44
N THR A 824 30.64 -21.45 18.53
CA THR A 824 30.73 -22.02 17.16
C THR A 824 31.17 -21.02 16.09
N ALA A 825 31.25 -19.73 16.39
CA ALA A 825 31.67 -18.67 15.46
C ALA A 825 32.31 -17.52 16.25
N LYS A 826 33.64 -17.51 16.32
CA LYS A 826 34.46 -16.60 17.15
C LYS A 826 35.07 -15.43 16.38
N GLY A 827 34.90 -15.40 15.05
CA GLY A 827 35.49 -14.42 14.15
C GLY A 827 36.97 -14.70 13.83
N PHE A 828 37.78 -13.67 13.74
CA PHE A 828 39.21 -13.75 13.48
C PHE A 828 40.04 -13.87 14.77
N SER A 829 41.12 -14.64 14.69
CA SER A 829 42.17 -14.64 15.72
C SER A 829 43.53 -14.83 15.06
N SER A 830 44.50 -13.98 15.39
CA SER A 830 45.89 -14.23 15.03
C SER A 830 46.45 -15.43 15.80
N ARG A 831 47.59 -15.98 15.34
CA ARG A 831 48.42 -16.86 16.18
C ARG A 831 48.91 -16.10 17.43
N PRO A 832 49.25 -16.80 18.54
CA PRO A 832 49.56 -16.15 19.82
C PRO A 832 50.95 -15.51 19.82
N PHE A 833 51.07 -14.41 20.56
CA PHE A 833 52.30 -13.65 20.81
C PHE A 833 52.65 -13.73 22.31
N PRO A 834 53.95 -13.72 22.66
CA PRO A 834 54.40 -13.78 24.06
C PRO A 834 54.29 -12.45 24.81
N SER A 835 54.04 -11.34 24.11
CA SER A 835 53.97 -9.97 24.63
C SER A 835 52.84 -9.20 23.94
N PRO A 836 52.22 -8.20 24.59
CA PRO A 836 51.28 -7.30 23.93
C PRO A 836 51.98 -6.38 22.92
N ASP A 837 53.28 -6.13 23.07
CA ASP A 837 54.05 -5.36 22.09
C ASP A 837 54.35 -6.23 20.86
N ALA A 838 53.75 -5.86 19.74
CA ALA A 838 53.94 -6.47 18.42
C ALA A 838 54.60 -5.50 17.44
N SER A 839 55.20 -4.40 17.90
CA SER A 839 55.77 -3.36 17.03
C SER A 839 56.87 -3.87 16.09
N ALA A 840 57.69 -4.82 16.56
CA ALA A 840 58.74 -5.46 15.76
C ALA A 840 58.19 -6.41 14.66
N ALA A 841 56.97 -6.93 14.84
CA ALA A 841 56.29 -7.79 13.87
C ALA A 841 54.76 -7.57 13.93
N PRO A 842 54.26 -6.45 13.39
CA PRO A 842 52.86 -6.06 13.54
C PRO A 842 51.90 -7.08 12.96
N VAL A 843 50.78 -7.32 13.64
CA VAL A 843 49.72 -8.21 13.14
C VAL A 843 48.79 -7.40 12.25
N TRP A 844 48.55 -7.87 11.02
CA TRP A 844 47.62 -7.21 10.12
C TRP A 844 46.63 -8.16 9.47
N VAL A 845 45.44 -7.61 9.24
CA VAL A 845 44.38 -8.18 8.41
C VAL A 845 44.01 -7.16 7.34
N GLU A 846 43.64 -7.66 6.17
CA GLU A 846 43.37 -6.86 5.00
C GLU A 846 42.16 -7.40 4.24
N ILE A 847 41.27 -6.49 3.87
CA ILE A 847 40.05 -6.79 3.12
C ILE A 847 40.24 -6.29 1.68
N ASP A 848 39.96 -7.17 0.72
CA ASP A 848 39.82 -6.81 -0.70
C ASP A 848 38.34 -6.52 -1.00
N LEU A 849 38.00 -5.26 -1.19
CA LEU A 849 36.64 -4.79 -1.50
C LEU A 849 36.15 -5.23 -2.89
N GLY A 850 37.00 -5.89 -3.68
CA GLY A 850 36.67 -6.40 -5.03
C GLY A 850 36.78 -5.35 -6.14
N GLY A 851 36.98 -4.08 -5.77
CA GLY A 851 37.22 -2.95 -6.67
C GLY A 851 37.47 -1.68 -5.88
N ASP A 852 38.06 -0.68 -6.52
CA ASP A 852 38.26 0.65 -5.92
C ASP A 852 36.91 1.22 -5.47
N SER A 853 36.80 1.49 -4.18
CA SER A 853 35.60 1.98 -3.53
C SER A 853 35.93 3.14 -2.61
N ASP A 854 34.99 4.04 -2.53
CA ASP A 854 35.08 5.26 -1.75
C ASP A 854 34.65 5.01 -0.32
N ILE A 855 35.52 5.24 0.66
CA ILE A 855 35.31 4.86 2.07
C ILE A 855 35.71 5.96 3.03
N ASP A 856 35.02 6.09 4.17
CA ASP A 856 35.31 7.10 5.19
C ASP A 856 35.34 6.55 6.63
N GLY A 857 35.23 5.24 6.79
CA GLY A 857 35.24 4.66 8.12
C GLY A 857 35.36 3.14 8.11
N VAL A 858 35.87 2.63 9.23
CA VAL A 858 35.92 1.20 9.53
C VAL A 858 35.32 0.96 10.90
N THR A 859 34.51 -0.08 11.05
CA THR A 859 34.02 -0.53 12.37
C THR A 859 34.66 -1.85 12.76
N LEU A 860 35.24 -1.90 13.96
CA LEU A 860 35.82 -3.10 14.56
C LEU A 860 34.87 -3.67 15.61
N PHE A 861 34.56 -4.97 15.52
CA PHE A 861 33.70 -5.66 16.48
C PHE A 861 34.55 -6.52 17.43
N PRO A 862 34.41 -6.34 18.75
CA PRO A 862 35.16 -7.09 19.75
C PRO A 862 34.73 -8.56 19.83
N ARG A 863 35.66 -9.43 20.23
CA ARG A 863 35.37 -10.83 20.56
C ARG A 863 34.59 -10.92 21.89
N THR A 864 33.34 -11.39 21.82
CA THR A 864 32.40 -11.38 22.96
C THR A 864 32.11 -12.75 23.61
N ASP A 865 32.63 -13.87 23.11
CA ASP A 865 32.33 -15.21 23.68
C ASP A 865 33.03 -15.48 25.01
N ILE A 866 34.06 -14.69 25.35
CA ILE A 866 34.85 -14.84 26.56
C ILE A 866 35.40 -13.48 27.02
N THR A 867 35.68 -13.35 28.32
CA THR A 867 36.32 -12.18 28.91
C THR A 867 37.85 -12.21 28.77
N ALA A 868 38.49 -11.05 28.82
CA ALA A 868 39.94 -10.94 28.98
C ALA A 868 40.41 -11.37 30.40
N ALA A 869 41.67 -11.80 30.50
CA ALA A 869 42.36 -11.96 31.77
C ALA A 869 42.40 -10.61 32.52
N GLY A 870 41.78 -10.55 33.70
CA GLY A 870 41.63 -9.30 34.47
C GLY A 870 40.44 -8.43 34.06
N GLY A 871 39.48 -8.97 33.30
CA GLY A 871 38.24 -8.29 32.91
C GLY A 871 38.36 -7.40 31.68
N GLY A 872 37.26 -7.27 30.93
CA GLY A 872 37.20 -6.58 29.64
C GLY A 872 37.21 -7.54 28.45
N THR A 873 37.67 -7.08 27.30
CA THR A 873 37.57 -7.80 26.02
C THR A 873 38.91 -8.35 25.54
N PRO A 874 38.97 -9.64 25.16
CA PRO A 874 40.21 -10.26 24.73
C PRO A 874 40.63 -9.80 23.33
N GLY A 875 41.92 -9.48 23.19
CA GLY A 875 42.60 -9.33 21.91
C GLY A 875 42.20 -8.14 21.03
N PHE A 876 41.37 -7.21 21.52
CA PHE A 876 41.05 -5.98 20.80
C PHE A 876 42.30 -5.08 20.69
N PRO A 877 42.65 -4.53 19.52
CA PRO A 877 43.92 -3.82 19.33
C PRO A 877 43.99 -2.52 20.15
N VAL A 878 45.16 -2.25 20.75
CA VAL A 878 45.40 -1.04 21.58
C VAL A 878 46.06 0.07 20.76
N ASP A 879 47.13 -0.27 20.04
CA ASP A 879 47.82 0.65 19.14
C ASP A 879 47.81 0.05 17.73
N PHE A 880 47.17 0.73 16.78
CA PHE A 880 47.01 0.23 15.43
C PHE A 880 46.79 1.34 14.41
N THR A 881 47.00 1.00 13.15
CA THR A 881 46.70 1.88 12.02
C THR A 881 45.65 1.25 11.12
N ILE A 882 44.74 2.06 10.61
CA ILE A 882 43.91 1.73 9.45
C ILE A 882 44.58 2.35 8.24
N SER A 883 44.95 1.52 7.28
CA SER A 883 45.62 1.94 6.05
C SER A 883 44.88 1.43 4.83
N THR A 884 44.97 2.17 3.74
CA THR A 884 44.21 1.91 2.52
C THR A 884 45.15 1.86 1.31
N ARG A 885 44.73 1.12 0.28
CA ARG A 885 45.47 1.04 -0.99
C ARG A 885 44.50 0.86 -2.15
N LYS A 886 44.65 1.66 -3.20
CA LYS A 886 43.96 1.51 -4.49
C LYS A 886 44.49 0.30 -5.26
N ASP A 887 43.71 -0.22 -6.19
CA ASP A 887 44.21 -1.24 -7.12
C ASP A 887 45.44 -0.73 -7.90
N GLY A 888 46.47 -1.56 -8.04
CA GLY A 888 47.73 -1.20 -8.71
C GLY A 888 48.65 -0.22 -7.98
N ALA A 889 48.30 0.32 -6.81
CA ALA A 889 49.15 1.25 -6.07
C ALA A 889 50.36 0.55 -5.40
N ALA A 890 51.51 1.24 -5.37
CA ALA A 890 52.79 0.69 -4.89
C ALA A 890 52.87 0.46 -3.37
N GLY A 891 52.03 1.13 -2.57
CA GLY A 891 52.06 1.05 -1.10
C GLY A 891 50.75 1.50 -0.45
N TYR A 892 50.68 1.33 0.88
CA TYR A 892 49.51 1.73 1.69
C TYR A 892 49.64 3.17 2.16
N THR A 893 48.50 3.86 2.23
CA THR A 893 48.36 5.18 2.88
C THR A 893 47.68 4.99 4.23
N VAL A 894 48.21 5.58 5.30
CA VAL A 894 47.57 5.53 6.63
C VAL A 894 46.38 6.48 6.64
N ALA A 895 45.17 5.94 6.76
CA ALA A 895 43.92 6.71 6.86
C ALA A 895 43.61 7.14 8.30
N ARG A 896 43.99 6.32 9.29
CA ARG A 896 43.81 6.59 10.72
C ARG A 896 44.92 5.93 11.54
N THR A 897 45.46 6.66 12.50
CA THR A 897 46.28 6.10 13.58
C THR A 897 45.48 6.13 14.89
N VAL A 898 45.51 5.03 15.63
CA VAL A 898 44.89 4.90 16.95
C VAL A 898 45.96 4.48 17.94
N THR A 899 46.04 5.19 19.06
CA THR A 899 47.03 4.96 20.12
C THR A 899 46.32 4.99 21.47
N GLY A 900 46.60 3.98 22.29
CA GLY A 900 46.01 3.83 23.62
C GLY A 900 44.50 3.59 23.58
N GLU A 901 43.99 2.84 22.60
CA GLU A 901 42.56 2.50 22.53
C GLU A 901 42.12 1.87 23.84
N ALA A 902 41.09 2.46 24.43
CA ALA A 902 40.50 1.93 25.65
C ALA A 902 39.74 0.64 25.34
N ASP A 903 39.77 -0.31 26.27
CA ASP A 903 39.01 -1.55 26.15
C ASP A 903 37.54 -1.24 25.82
N PRO A 904 37.04 -1.69 24.65
CA PRO A 904 35.69 -1.33 24.21
C PRO A 904 34.62 -2.12 24.97
N GLY A 905 34.99 -3.10 25.79
CA GLY A 905 34.06 -4.08 26.31
C GLY A 905 33.38 -4.82 25.15
N GLU A 906 32.09 -5.08 25.29
CA GLU A 906 31.31 -5.79 24.26
C GLU A 906 30.74 -4.85 23.18
N GLU A 907 31.16 -3.58 23.12
CA GLU A 907 30.67 -2.57 22.17
C GLU A 907 31.60 -2.49 20.94
N SER A 908 31.05 -2.33 19.74
CA SER A 908 31.85 -2.08 18.54
C SER A 908 32.45 -0.66 18.55
N ARG A 909 33.52 -0.45 17.78
CA ARG A 909 34.17 0.86 17.62
C ARG A 909 34.24 1.25 16.15
N THR A 910 33.60 2.35 15.81
CA THR A 910 33.73 2.98 14.48
C THR A 910 34.84 4.01 14.50
N TYR A 911 35.74 3.90 13.53
CA TYR A 911 36.87 4.80 13.30
C TYR A 911 36.67 5.50 11.98
N ASP A 912 36.05 6.67 12.03
CA ASP A 912 35.91 7.54 10.86
C ASP A 912 37.28 8.14 10.48
N PHE A 913 37.51 8.36 9.19
CA PHE A 913 38.70 9.01 8.66
C PHE A 913 38.35 9.87 7.45
N ALA A 914 39.31 10.69 7.02
CA ALA A 914 39.15 11.44 5.79
C ALA A 914 38.86 10.46 4.66
N LYS A 915 37.74 10.71 4.00
CA LYS A 915 37.29 10.03 2.80
C LYS A 915 38.47 9.69 1.85
N THR A 916 38.52 8.43 1.43
CA THR A 916 39.62 7.87 0.64
C THR A 916 39.08 6.79 -0.30
N THR A 917 39.58 6.73 -1.54
CA THR A 917 39.30 5.59 -2.43
C THR A 917 40.30 4.47 -2.16
N ALA A 918 39.80 3.26 -1.95
CA ALA A 918 40.59 2.08 -1.68
C ALA A 918 39.96 0.82 -2.27
N ARG A 919 40.78 -0.11 -2.73
CA ARG A 919 40.37 -1.52 -2.93
C ARG A 919 40.74 -2.36 -1.71
N TYR A 920 41.91 -2.09 -1.13
CA TYR A 920 42.44 -2.83 0.01
C TYR A 920 42.37 -1.97 1.28
N VAL A 921 41.75 -2.50 2.33
CA VAL A 921 41.68 -1.86 3.65
C VAL A 921 42.38 -2.75 4.65
N ARG A 922 43.43 -2.23 5.30
CA ARG A 922 44.29 -2.96 6.24
C ARG A 922 44.19 -2.38 7.63
N VAL A 923 43.92 -3.23 8.61
CA VAL A 923 44.08 -2.93 10.04
C VAL A 923 45.36 -3.60 10.50
N GLN A 924 46.31 -2.80 10.98
CA GLN A 924 47.63 -3.26 11.43
C GLN A 924 47.86 -2.88 12.89
N ALA A 925 47.86 -3.88 13.77
CA ALA A 925 48.08 -3.74 15.19
C ALA A 925 49.56 -3.87 15.55
N THR A 926 50.07 -2.86 16.25
CA THR A 926 51.43 -2.81 16.81
C THR A 926 51.44 -3.05 18.31
N ARG A 927 50.29 -2.90 18.98
CA ARG A 927 50.07 -3.34 20.35
C ARG A 927 48.75 -4.08 20.48
N LEU A 928 48.82 -5.32 20.94
CA LEU A 928 47.69 -6.23 21.09
C LEU A 928 46.96 -6.00 22.42
N GLY A 929 45.68 -6.35 22.44
CA GLY A 929 44.83 -6.29 23.63
C GLY A 929 45.16 -7.34 24.67
N LYS A 930 44.44 -7.28 25.80
CA LYS A 930 44.58 -8.26 26.88
C LYS A 930 44.32 -9.69 26.36
N PRO A 931 45.01 -10.71 26.89
CA PRO A 931 44.79 -12.09 26.50
C PRO A 931 43.42 -12.58 26.97
N ALA A 932 42.89 -13.61 26.31
CA ALA A 932 41.66 -14.27 26.74
C ALA A 932 41.83 -14.97 28.10
N SER A 933 40.78 -15.03 28.92
CA SER A 933 40.87 -15.59 30.27
C SER A 933 41.21 -17.09 30.30
N ASP A 934 40.99 -17.81 29.20
CA ASP A 934 41.36 -19.21 29.01
C ASP A 934 42.82 -19.39 28.51
N GLU A 935 43.47 -18.32 28.07
CA GLU A 935 44.87 -18.30 27.63
C GLU A 935 45.62 -17.05 28.18
N PRO A 936 45.72 -16.88 29.51
CA PRO A 936 46.10 -15.60 30.14
C PRO A 936 47.52 -15.09 29.84
N GLU A 937 48.36 -15.91 29.19
CA GLU A 937 49.74 -15.57 28.80
C GLU A 937 49.90 -15.41 27.27
N ARG A 938 48.82 -15.51 26.48
CA ARG A 938 48.87 -15.50 25.01
C ARG A 938 48.15 -14.29 24.43
N PHE A 939 48.92 -13.34 23.91
CA PHE A 939 48.40 -12.12 23.28
C PHE A 939 48.03 -12.37 21.82
N ARG A 940 46.89 -11.86 21.37
CA ARG A 940 46.38 -12.07 20.00
C ARG A 940 45.68 -10.80 19.51
N LEU A 941 45.63 -10.60 18.19
CA LEU A 941 44.60 -9.75 17.58
C LEU A 941 43.34 -10.59 17.41
N GLN A 942 42.25 -10.18 18.03
CA GLN A 942 40.97 -10.89 17.95
C GLN A 942 39.84 -9.90 17.67
N LEU A 943 39.08 -10.19 16.63
CA LEU A 943 37.93 -9.40 16.19
C LEU A 943 36.84 -10.36 15.77
N THR A 944 35.59 -10.04 16.09
CA THR A 944 34.46 -10.82 15.59
C THR A 944 34.16 -10.49 14.13
N GLU A 945 34.13 -9.20 13.80
CA GLU A 945 33.79 -8.68 12.47
C GLU A 945 34.57 -7.37 12.23
N LEU A 946 34.84 -7.05 10.97
CA LEU A 946 35.40 -5.78 10.50
C LEU A 946 34.55 -5.27 9.34
N GLU A 947 33.91 -4.12 9.54
CA GLU A 947 33.12 -3.46 8.51
C GLU A 947 33.85 -2.29 7.87
N VAL A 948 33.59 -2.07 6.59
CA VAL A 948 34.09 -0.90 5.83
C VAL A 948 32.89 -0.10 5.35
N HIS A 949 32.85 1.18 5.69
CA HIS A 949 31.73 2.06 5.38
C HIS A 949 32.00 2.88 4.11
N PRO A 950 31.02 2.94 3.18
CA PRO A 950 31.16 3.81 2.03
C PRO A 950 31.21 5.26 2.48
N ALA A 951 32.02 6.06 1.80
CA ALA A 951 32.23 7.45 2.14
C ALA A 951 30.94 8.26 2.02
N ARG A 952 30.71 9.14 2.99
CA ARG A 952 29.61 10.09 2.98
C ARG A 952 29.67 10.97 1.74
N ILE A 953 28.51 11.15 1.10
CA ILE A 953 28.31 12.23 0.14
C ILE A 953 27.92 13.46 0.96
N THR A 954 28.65 14.57 0.79
CA THR A 954 28.35 15.81 1.49
C THR A 954 28.16 16.95 0.49
N VAL A 955 27.46 17.99 0.92
CA VAL A 955 27.29 19.21 0.13
C VAL A 955 27.91 20.37 0.87
N THR A 956 28.69 21.18 0.15
CA THR A 956 29.22 22.45 0.63
C THR A 956 28.91 23.55 -0.38
N GLY A 957 28.99 24.80 0.05
CA GLY A 957 28.69 25.97 -0.78
C GLY A 957 29.17 27.22 -0.11
N ASN A 958 29.36 28.30 -0.88
CA ASN A 958 29.74 29.60 -0.32
C ASN A 958 28.55 30.45 0.13
N ASP A 959 27.32 30.03 -0.15
CA ASP A 959 26.11 30.76 0.20
C ASP A 959 24.97 29.77 0.42
N SER A 960 24.26 29.86 1.54
CA SER A 960 23.05 29.10 1.77
C SER A 960 22.18 29.75 2.84
N LEU A 961 20.86 29.57 2.73
CA LEU A 961 19.89 29.89 3.77
C LEU A 961 19.45 28.61 4.48
N GLU A 962 19.73 28.52 5.77
CA GLU A 962 19.39 27.38 6.61
C GLU A 962 18.16 27.69 7.48
N ASN A 963 17.08 26.92 7.32
CA ASN A 963 15.90 26.97 8.18
C ASN A 963 15.08 25.66 8.08
N SER A 964 13.82 25.68 8.53
CA SER A 964 12.94 24.50 8.48
C SER A 964 12.61 24.04 7.06
N ASP A 965 12.57 24.96 6.09
CA ASP A 965 12.22 24.70 4.69
C ASP A 965 13.45 24.47 3.80
N TRP A 966 14.55 25.17 4.07
CA TRP A 966 15.73 25.24 3.21
C TRP A 966 16.98 24.77 3.94
N GLY A 967 17.91 24.14 3.21
CA GLY A 967 19.25 23.88 3.73
C GLY A 967 20.18 23.22 2.71
N ILE A 968 21.48 23.39 2.88
CA ILE A 968 22.47 22.96 1.90
C ILE A 968 22.54 21.45 1.70
N SER A 969 22.32 20.67 2.77
CA SER A 969 22.28 19.20 2.69
C SER A 969 21.08 18.67 1.92
N ARG A 970 20.06 19.50 1.69
CA ARG A 970 18.84 19.16 0.95
C ARG A 970 19.00 19.19 -0.56
N LEU A 971 20.16 19.63 -1.04
CA LEU A 971 20.50 19.55 -2.45
C LEU A 971 20.69 18.09 -2.93
N ILE A 972 20.89 17.16 -2.00
CA ILE A 972 21.13 15.72 -2.26
C ILE A 972 20.26 14.81 -1.38
N ASP A 973 19.13 15.30 -0.87
CA ASP A 973 18.28 14.53 0.04
C ASP A 973 17.35 13.56 -0.71
N GLY A 974 17.37 13.61 -2.04
CA GLY A 974 16.57 12.79 -2.94
C GLY A 974 15.17 13.33 -3.17
N ILE A 975 14.83 14.51 -2.64
CA ILE A 975 13.54 15.16 -2.81
C ILE A 975 13.61 16.09 -4.03
N THR A 976 13.14 15.58 -5.17
CA THR A 976 13.21 16.29 -6.46
C THR A 976 12.15 17.37 -6.65
N THR A 977 11.26 17.58 -5.66
CA THR A 977 10.20 18.59 -5.68
C THR A 977 10.17 19.39 -4.38
N SER A 978 10.03 20.71 -4.47
CA SER A 978 9.96 21.56 -3.28
C SER A 978 8.63 21.38 -2.55
N VAL A 979 8.69 21.01 -1.26
CA VAL A 979 7.51 20.87 -0.39
C VAL A 979 7.74 21.58 0.95
N PRO A 980 6.70 22.00 1.69
CA PRO A 980 6.87 22.59 3.03
C PRO A 980 7.69 21.68 3.94
N GLY A 981 8.69 22.25 4.62
CA GLY A 981 9.63 21.49 5.44
C GLY A 981 10.73 20.75 4.67
N ALA A 982 10.75 20.78 3.33
CA ALA A 982 11.74 20.19 2.41
C ALA A 982 11.70 20.86 1.02
N LYS A 983 12.01 22.15 0.94
CA LYS A 983 11.97 22.91 -0.33
C LYS A 983 13.23 22.74 -1.20
N GLY A 984 14.30 22.20 -0.63
CA GLY A 984 15.60 21.99 -1.28
C GLY A 984 16.66 22.98 -0.79
N TYR A 985 17.53 23.41 -1.70
CA TYR A 985 18.58 24.39 -1.47
C TYR A 985 18.14 25.79 -1.94
N THR A 986 18.48 26.81 -1.15
CA THR A 986 18.44 28.19 -1.60
C THR A 986 19.63 28.99 -1.07
N SER A 987 20.11 29.94 -1.87
CA SER A 987 21.07 30.96 -1.44
C SER A 987 20.42 32.04 -0.57
N ASN A 988 21.24 32.91 0.03
CA ASN A 988 20.76 34.20 0.53
C ASN A 988 20.26 35.11 -0.62
N LEU A 989 19.68 36.26 -0.25
CA LEU A 989 19.03 37.18 -1.19
C LEU A 989 20.02 38.08 -1.94
N TYR A 990 19.71 38.35 -3.22
CA TYR A 990 20.45 39.24 -4.10
C TYR A 990 19.51 40.28 -4.73
N ARG A 991 20.04 41.48 -5.04
CA ARG A 991 19.28 42.56 -5.69
C ARG A 991 19.51 42.65 -7.20
N ASP A 992 20.55 42.00 -7.70
CA ASP A 992 20.94 41.96 -9.11
C ASP A 992 21.02 40.49 -9.54
N PRO A 993 20.43 40.09 -10.68
CA PRO A 993 20.59 38.74 -11.20
C PRO A 993 22.02 38.46 -11.68
N ASP A 994 22.79 39.48 -12.07
CA ASP A 994 24.19 39.33 -12.48
C ASP A 994 25.11 39.31 -11.25
N ILE A 995 25.64 38.13 -10.97
CA ILE A 995 26.51 37.87 -9.83
C ILE A 995 27.90 37.42 -10.29
N ALA A 996 28.31 37.76 -11.52
CA ALA A 996 29.60 37.33 -12.08
C ALA A 996 30.81 37.78 -11.24
N GLY A 997 30.71 38.93 -10.56
CA GLY A 997 31.74 39.43 -9.64
C GLY A 997 31.84 38.70 -8.31
N SER A 998 30.83 37.91 -7.93
CA SER A 998 30.82 37.07 -6.72
C SER A 998 29.93 35.84 -6.93
N PRO A 999 30.38 34.86 -7.73
CA PRO A 999 29.55 33.72 -8.13
C PRO A 999 29.12 32.87 -6.93
N ILE A 1000 27.89 32.36 -6.96
CA ILE A 1000 27.44 31.33 -6.03
C ILE A 1000 27.94 29.99 -6.54
N TRP A 1001 28.45 29.15 -5.64
CA TRP A 1001 28.74 27.76 -5.95
C TRP A 1001 28.20 26.82 -4.88
N VAL A 1002 27.69 25.69 -5.35
CA VAL A 1002 27.36 24.52 -4.54
C VAL A 1002 28.13 23.32 -5.07
N GLU A 1003 28.58 22.47 -4.18
CA GLU A 1003 29.50 21.39 -4.48
C GLU A 1003 29.11 20.12 -3.76
N ILE A 1004 28.97 19.05 -4.53
CA ILE A 1004 28.79 17.71 -4.01
C ILE A 1004 30.15 17.04 -3.92
N ASP A 1005 30.55 16.65 -2.71
CA ASP A 1005 31.72 15.80 -2.46
C ASP A 1005 31.27 14.32 -2.51
N LEU A 1006 31.57 13.62 -3.61
CA LEU A 1006 30.97 12.35 -4.06
C LEU A 1006 31.22 11.09 -3.22
N GLY A 1007 31.72 11.19 -2.00
CA GLY A 1007 32.32 10.00 -1.38
C GLY A 1007 33.69 9.56 -1.97
N ALA A 1008 34.04 9.78 -3.25
CA ALA A 1008 35.41 10.02 -3.81
C ALA A 1008 35.39 10.12 -5.36
N ASP A 1009 36.55 9.95 -6.01
CA ASP A 1009 36.72 10.05 -7.46
C ASP A 1009 35.88 9.00 -8.20
N ARG A 1010 34.74 9.44 -8.73
CA ARG A 1010 33.82 8.61 -9.52
C ARG A 1010 33.77 9.10 -10.95
N THR A 1011 33.42 8.18 -11.85
CA THR A 1011 33.04 8.57 -13.20
C THR A 1011 31.70 9.30 -13.14
N VAL A 1012 31.66 10.53 -13.66
CA VAL A 1012 30.46 11.34 -13.79
C VAL A 1012 30.32 11.72 -15.25
N GLY A 1013 29.15 11.46 -15.84
CA GLY A 1013 28.83 11.85 -17.22
C GLY A 1013 27.64 12.80 -17.32
N ALA A 1014 26.90 12.99 -16.22
CA ALA A 1014 25.81 13.96 -16.20
C ALA A 1014 25.52 14.54 -14.82
N VAL A 1015 25.00 15.77 -14.84
CA VAL A 1015 24.33 16.41 -13.70
C VAL A 1015 22.88 16.67 -14.07
N THR A 1016 21.95 16.33 -13.19
CA THR A 1016 20.54 16.74 -13.34
C THR A 1016 20.20 17.75 -12.26
N LEU A 1017 19.77 18.95 -12.68
CA LEU A 1017 19.29 19.99 -11.77
C LEU A 1017 17.77 19.95 -11.73
N HIS A 1018 17.20 19.78 -10.54
CA HIS A 1018 15.76 19.85 -10.32
C HIS A 1018 15.39 21.25 -9.84
N PRO A 1019 14.51 21.97 -10.56
CA PRO A 1019 14.12 23.32 -10.17
C PRO A 1019 13.25 23.33 -8.91
N ARG A 1020 13.12 24.49 -8.27
CA ARG A 1020 12.08 24.73 -7.26
C ARG A 1020 10.68 24.57 -7.87
N THR A 1021 9.77 23.87 -7.19
CA THR A 1021 8.44 23.51 -7.73
C THR A 1021 7.24 23.93 -6.89
N ASP A 1022 7.40 24.39 -5.65
CA ASP A 1022 6.28 24.81 -4.78
C ASP A 1022 5.66 26.15 -5.22
N ILE A 1023 6.40 26.92 -6.01
CA ILE A 1023 5.98 28.24 -6.48
C ILE A 1023 6.56 28.54 -7.86
N THR A 1024 5.90 29.43 -8.59
CA THR A 1024 6.33 29.91 -9.90
C THR A 1024 6.86 31.32 -9.84
N THR A 1025 7.52 31.74 -10.92
CA THR A 1025 7.73 33.15 -11.27
C THR A 1025 6.42 33.79 -11.73
N ALA A 1026 6.42 35.11 -11.94
CA ALA A 1026 5.24 35.85 -12.41
C ALA A 1026 4.72 35.37 -13.79
N ASP A 1027 5.60 34.87 -14.64
CA ASP A 1027 5.33 34.32 -15.97
C ASP A 1027 5.17 32.78 -15.99
N GLY A 1028 5.08 32.14 -14.81
CA GLY A 1028 4.80 30.70 -14.70
C GLY A 1028 6.03 29.77 -14.81
N GLY A 1029 7.24 30.33 -14.83
CA GLY A 1029 8.50 29.59 -14.80
C GLY A 1029 8.95 29.15 -13.40
N SER A 1030 10.08 28.45 -13.33
CA SER A 1030 10.79 28.05 -12.12
C SER A 1030 11.61 29.20 -11.55
N PRO A 1031 11.33 29.66 -10.32
CA PRO A 1031 12.07 30.75 -9.72
C PRO A 1031 13.48 30.32 -9.31
N GLY A 1032 14.42 31.24 -9.48
CA GLY A 1032 15.81 31.08 -9.03
C GLY A 1032 16.61 29.95 -9.70
N PHE A 1033 16.10 29.34 -10.77
CA PHE A 1033 16.87 28.38 -11.56
C PHE A 1033 17.99 29.12 -12.33
N PRO A 1034 19.24 28.62 -12.36
CA PRO A 1034 20.37 29.41 -12.87
C PRO A 1034 20.27 29.66 -14.38
N VAL A 1035 20.66 30.87 -14.80
CA VAL A 1035 20.65 31.32 -16.22
C VAL A 1035 22.03 31.15 -16.84
N ASP A 1036 23.07 31.66 -16.17
CA ASP A 1036 24.46 31.48 -16.58
C ASP A 1036 25.20 30.71 -15.50
N PHE A 1037 25.74 29.55 -15.86
CA PHE A 1037 26.44 28.70 -14.92
C PHE A 1037 27.42 27.75 -15.61
N THR A 1038 28.31 27.19 -14.81
CA THR A 1038 29.22 26.12 -15.21
C THR A 1038 29.05 24.94 -14.28
N ILE A 1039 29.17 23.73 -14.84
CA ILE A 1039 29.41 22.52 -14.07
C ILE A 1039 30.89 22.24 -14.16
N ARG A 1040 31.52 22.11 -13.00
CA ARG A 1040 32.95 21.92 -12.89
C ARG A 1040 33.23 20.69 -12.06
N THR A 1041 34.25 19.94 -12.45
CA THR A 1041 34.69 18.75 -11.73
C THR A 1041 36.12 18.92 -11.24
N ARG A 1042 36.42 18.26 -10.13
CA ARG A 1042 37.78 18.18 -9.60
C ARG A 1042 38.01 16.80 -8.97
N GLU A 1043 39.10 16.16 -9.36
CA GLU A 1043 39.58 14.94 -8.71
C GLU A 1043 40.20 15.24 -7.35
N ASP A 1044 40.28 14.23 -6.49
CA ASP A 1044 40.97 14.34 -5.21
C ASP A 1044 42.45 14.72 -5.40
N GLY A 1045 42.89 15.78 -4.73
CA GLY A 1045 44.27 16.28 -4.83
C GLY A 1045 44.62 17.08 -6.08
N ALA A 1046 43.68 17.35 -6.99
CA ALA A 1046 43.92 18.21 -8.16
C ALA A 1046 44.00 19.71 -7.80
N ASP A 1047 44.91 20.45 -8.44
CA ASP A 1047 45.19 21.86 -8.16
C ASP A 1047 44.03 22.82 -8.51
N GLY A 1048 43.05 22.39 -9.30
CA GLY A 1048 41.93 23.24 -9.74
C GLY A 1048 40.76 22.48 -10.36
N TYR A 1049 39.67 23.21 -10.62
CA TYR A 1049 38.45 22.67 -11.23
C TYR A 1049 38.49 22.76 -12.75
N THR A 1050 38.16 21.66 -13.41
CA THR A 1050 37.91 21.59 -14.86
C THR A 1050 36.45 21.87 -15.13
N THR A 1051 36.16 22.80 -16.04
CA THR A 1051 34.78 23.03 -16.49
C THR A 1051 34.39 21.96 -17.50
N VAL A 1052 33.35 21.19 -17.19
CA VAL A 1052 32.83 20.11 -18.05
C VAL A 1052 31.55 20.48 -18.77
N HIS A 1053 30.85 21.51 -18.29
CA HIS A 1053 29.69 22.08 -18.97
C HIS A 1053 29.61 23.58 -18.72
N THR A 1054 29.19 24.34 -19.73
CA THR A 1054 28.89 25.77 -19.63
C THR A 1054 27.53 26.03 -20.22
N ALA A 1055 26.68 26.72 -19.49
CA ALA A 1055 25.38 27.18 -19.94
C ALA A 1055 25.32 28.71 -19.83
N THR A 1056 24.92 29.35 -20.92
CA THR A 1056 24.75 30.81 -21.03
C THR A 1056 23.38 31.10 -21.60
N GLY A 1057 22.62 32.00 -20.97
CA GLY A 1057 21.25 32.32 -21.36
C GLY A 1057 20.31 31.12 -21.23
N HIS A 1058 20.54 30.24 -20.26
CA HIS A 1058 19.77 29.00 -20.14
C HIS A 1058 18.28 29.30 -19.95
N PRO A 1059 17.39 28.68 -20.75
CA PRO A 1059 15.96 28.94 -20.65
C PRO A 1059 15.40 28.43 -19.33
N ASN A 1060 14.38 29.11 -18.83
CA ASN A 1060 13.69 28.68 -17.63
C ASN A 1060 13.07 27.27 -17.84
N PRO A 1061 13.26 26.32 -16.91
CA PRO A 1061 12.83 24.94 -17.12
C PRO A 1061 11.34 24.66 -16.88
N GLY A 1062 10.56 25.60 -16.34
CA GLY A 1062 9.11 25.43 -16.15
C GLY A 1062 8.72 24.25 -15.26
N GLY A 1063 9.47 24.02 -14.17
CA GLY A 1063 9.24 22.96 -13.20
C GLY A 1063 9.83 21.59 -13.57
N SER A 1064 10.37 21.44 -14.78
CA SER A 1064 10.96 20.18 -15.24
C SER A 1064 12.44 20.07 -14.91
N ALA A 1065 12.89 18.89 -14.48
CA ALA A 1065 14.31 18.59 -14.31
C ALA A 1065 15.11 18.82 -15.60
N LYS A 1066 16.32 19.36 -15.49
CA LYS A 1066 17.23 19.54 -16.63
C LYS A 1066 18.51 18.73 -16.43
N ARG A 1067 18.75 17.81 -17.37
CA ARG A 1067 19.96 17.00 -17.40
C ARG A 1067 20.98 17.61 -18.34
N TYR A 1068 22.20 17.77 -17.84
CA TYR A 1068 23.37 18.26 -18.54
C TYR A 1068 24.37 17.14 -18.65
N THR A 1069 24.58 16.65 -19.87
CA THR A 1069 25.55 15.59 -20.17
C THR A 1069 26.88 16.18 -20.63
N PHE A 1070 27.97 15.49 -20.31
CA PHE A 1070 29.33 15.82 -20.74
C PHE A 1070 30.13 14.52 -20.87
N ASP A 1071 31.31 14.62 -21.49
CA ASP A 1071 32.22 13.47 -21.58
C ASP A 1071 32.52 12.92 -20.18
N GLN A 1072 32.46 11.59 -20.05
CA GLN A 1072 32.69 10.93 -18.77
C GLN A 1072 34.04 11.36 -18.20
N THR A 1073 33.98 12.02 -17.05
CA THR A 1073 35.16 12.53 -16.34
C THR A 1073 35.24 11.84 -14.99
N ARG A 1074 36.46 11.68 -14.48
CA ARG A 1074 36.67 11.23 -13.11
C ARG A 1074 36.62 12.47 -12.20
N ALA A 1075 35.81 12.42 -11.15
CA ALA A 1075 35.56 13.57 -10.29
C ALA A 1075 35.22 13.14 -8.86
N ARG A 1076 35.82 13.79 -7.87
CA ARG A 1076 35.41 13.74 -6.46
C ARG A 1076 34.44 14.86 -6.13
N TYR A 1077 34.73 16.06 -6.64
CA TYR A 1077 33.94 17.25 -6.40
C TYR A 1077 33.21 17.61 -7.68
N VAL A 1078 31.88 17.70 -7.62
CA VAL A 1078 31.06 18.23 -8.71
C VAL A 1078 30.45 19.55 -8.23
N ARG A 1079 30.89 20.64 -8.84
CA ARG A 1079 30.52 22.00 -8.48
C ARG A 1079 29.62 22.61 -9.55
N LEU A 1080 28.45 23.07 -9.12
CA LEU A 1080 27.64 24.01 -9.88
C LEU A 1080 28.07 25.43 -9.49
N GLN A 1081 28.61 26.20 -10.43
CA GLN A 1081 29.03 27.58 -10.21
C GLN A 1081 28.17 28.52 -11.08
N VAL A 1082 27.40 29.38 -10.45
CA VAL A 1082 26.38 30.24 -11.06
C VAL A 1082 26.85 31.69 -11.06
N THR A 1083 26.79 32.31 -12.24
CA THR A 1083 27.17 33.72 -12.46
C THR A 1083 25.98 34.60 -12.81
N ARG A 1084 24.84 34.02 -13.21
CA ARG A 1084 23.58 34.75 -13.40
C ARG A 1084 22.38 33.97 -12.88
N LEU A 1085 21.61 34.60 -12.01
CA LEU A 1085 20.44 34.04 -11.34
C LEU A 1085 19.18 34.12 -12.21
N GLY A 1086 18.29 33.15 -12.00
CA GLY A 1086 16.97 33.12 -12.64
C GLY A 1086 15.97 34.10 -12.06
N PRO A 1087 14.85 34.32 -12.76
CA PRO A 1087 13.78 35.21 -12.31
C PRO A 1087 13.28 34.90 -10.89
N PRO A 1088 12.81 35.93 -10.16
CA PRO A 1088 12.40 35.81 -8.78
C PRO A 1088 11.10 35.02 -8.61
N ALA A 1089 10.89 34.46 -7.42
CA ALA A 1089 9.62 33.86 -7.04
C ALA A 1089 8.50 34.91 -7.00
N LYS A 1090 7.27 34.52 -7.35
CA LYS A 1090 6.13 35.46 -7.41
C LYS A 1090 5.79 36.11 -6.06
N ASP A 1091 6.16 35.48 -4.95
CA ASP A 1091 5.98 35.98 -3.58
C ASP A 1091 7.17 36.83 -3.09
N GLU A 1092 8.28 36.84 -3.82
CA GLU A 1092 9.48 37.64 -3.53
C GLU A 1092 9.98 38.35 -4.82
N PRO A 1093 9.15 39.17 -5.50
CA PRO A 1093 9.41 39.62 -6.87
C PRO A 1093 10.59 40.60 -7.02
N SER A 1094 11.18 41.07 -5.92
CA SER A 1094 12.27 42.06 -5.92
C SER A 1094 13.64 41.47 -5.59
N TYR A 1095 13.74 40.16 -5.35
CA TYR A 1095 14.99 39.52 -4.93
C TYR A 1095 15.29 38.25 -5.73
N TYR A 1096 16.56 38.10 -6.09
CA TYR A 1096 17.08 36.96 -6.83
C TYR A 1096 17.74 35.98 -5.86
N ARG A 1097 17.61 34.68 -6.15
CA ARG A 1097 18.24 33.59 -5.41
C ARG A 1097 18.65 32.48 -6.38
N LEU A 1098 19.64 31.68 -6.01
CA LEU A 1098 19.77 30.34 -6.58
C LEU A 1098 18.84 29.40 -5.81
N GLN A 1099 17.94 28.71 -6.49
CA GLN A 1099 17.00 27.77 -5.87
C GLN A 1099 16.91 26.48 -6.67
N LEU A 1100 17.13 25.36 -6.00
CA LEU A 1100 17.04 24.01 -6.58
C LEU A 1100 16.35 23.10 -5.57
N ALA A 1101 15.47 22.23 -6.05
CA ALA A 1101 14.93 21.16 -5.24
C ALA A 1101 16.01 20.11 -4.94
N GLU A 1102 16.77 19.70 -5.96
CA GLU A 1102 17.75 18.61 -5.87
C GLU A 1102 18.81 18.75 -7.00
N MET A 1103 19.99 18.18 -6.79
CA MET A 1103 21.05 18.00 -7.79
C MET A 1103 21.52 16.54 -7.82
N GLU A 1104 21.18 15.82 -8.89
CA GLU A 1104 21.57 14.42 -9.08
C GLU A 1104 22.82 14.29 -9.95
N LEU A 1105 23.62 13.26 -9.68
CA LEU A 1105 24.83 12.91 -10.42
C LEU A 1105 24.69 11.51 -11.01
N ARG A 1106 25.10 11.32 -12.27
CA ARG A 1106 24.99 10.06 -13.02
C ARG A 1106 26.27 9.70 -13.76
#